data_AF-A0A0F3IN61-F1
#
_entry.id   AF-A0A0F3IN61-F1
#
_cell.length_a   1.000
_cell.length_b   1.000
_cell.length_c   1.000
_cell.angle_alpha   90.00
_cell.angle_beta   90.00
_cell.angle_gamma   90.00
#
_symmetry.space_group_name_H-M   'P 1'
#
loop_
_entity.id
_entity.type
_entity.pdbx_description
1 polymer ?
#
loop_
_entity_poly.entity_id
_entity_poly.type
_entity_poly.pdbx_seq_one_letter_code
_entity_poly.pdbx_strand_id
1 'polypeptide(L)'
;MWDEFIEGRYWQGEGKKFIKGEFVPKDPTKFRDSDKVIAGENMTDEALKRSLAVKFDSRIDWVLLDEAEPITRNYSEGDIKTINGLDYELKAGQWKKVTYDTQKTIIDLAQYGSDSIEALEGLMSTDAGILSLNWAQVESTLAAYPNIVPGYVKDALRFSDLQPPEHQWRAFRGAIIGAKIEGYLNSGSNDQGELDELKEIILHEVVKYGSPKDISGLVLAGKESKRLGMFINSIDEKGNFSPMLESGILKQEADEYNSADVTSIIAYLFEKNQDPVELSTILEMYDGDKRLEDLGDIVEIPGMAVSPDGFIWPLEQYCSGDIYQKMRDMRDAMLDEKDLRIIAAYKRQIERIDAKRRKTPTEDITFAMRQKWFDKAYVLEFLQANGYKRTITYSEERGEWKAVGVSGGIVPQIVNYLNEKPIAGGTKVAEYKDGIKALEEQFNAFMQSHSDGEDLTNRYNETFNGYVEFNFSNSDLGLKNVSGKIIPHSYQNEGIRRLSREGKGILGWDVGLGKSYGALALQAYNEQMGRAKRTCITVPDAVLANWYHEHKLFYKDTSNMLFVGMSPKRDKDGNIVQERVLDEKGNPKQDKNGQDLYQDVLVKDDRETIWEKMHRIPQSNLSLVVMTQPQFGKIPVKQATKQQYADEMMAKELLSQSDAKKLMEDKLTYEGAKEKDRLSQKYSDEGTAKQDAYPYFEDMGFDSVIVDEAHNFKNSFSPGKESSRIAYLPTPAPSQRAIDMSLKMAYIRKENGGRGPVLLSATPVTNSPLEIYNMLSLLIPAEEFEKFGVFTPDDFIRVFGRVESIEKMKVSGDVGTVDAMVGFQNLDGLRSLFHKYSIIKNAEDVKLPLPDADEVNATVELSEEQQDIYQILREEAKQASSPDPKIRETARPLFSIIRDMDRTTTDLDMYHKQITFVFTDAHKDALDKAMAMMPTTVQRKEYDSDLEKRCSCNCSV
;
A
#
# COMPACT_ATOMS: atom_id res chain seq x y z
N MET A 1 3.99 23.89 -43.47
CA MET A 1 4.22 22.57 -42.83
C MET A 1 4.51 21.58 -43.95
N TRP A 2 5.66 20.91 -43.92
CA TRP A 2 6.09 19.99 -44.98
C TRP A 2 5.15 18.78 -45.14
N ASP A 3 4.91 18.38 -46.40
CA ASP A 3 3.99 17.30 -46.76
C ASP A 3 4.43 15.94 -46.20
N GLU A 4 5.74 15.68 -46.06
CA GLU A 4 6.24 14.40 -45.50
C GLU A 4 5.88 14.20 -44.02
N PHE A 5 5.73 15.28 -43.26
CA PHE A 5 5.34 15.24 -41.86
C PHE A 5 3.84 14.98 -41.69
N ILE A 6 3.03 15.57 -42.59
CA ILE A 6 1.58 15.37 -42.60
C ILE A 6 1.24 13.95 -43.05
N GLU A 7 2.01 13.39 -43.99
CA GLU A 7 1.82 12.04 -44.50
C GLU A 7 2.42 10.92 -43.62
N GLY A 8 2.97 11.27 -42.44
CA GLY A 8 3.48 10.29 -41.47
C GLY A 8 4.76 9.57 -41.87
N ARG A 9 5.53 10.14 -42.83
CA ARG A 9 6.77 9.56 -43.35
C ARG A 9 7.99 10.17 -42.68
N TYR A 10 7.99 10.16 -41.34
CA TYR A 10 8.89 10.91 -40.46
C TYR A 10 10.40 10.67 -40.70
N TRP A 11 10.79 9.56 -41.34
CA TRP A 11 12.20 9.11 -41.40
C TRP A 11 12.69 8.78 -42.81
N GLN A 12 11.94 9.14 -43.86
CA GLN A 12 12.21 8.65 -45.21
C GLN A 12 13.47 9.26 -45.88
N GLY A 13 14.21 10.12 -45.17
CA GLY A 13 15.49 10.70 -45.62
C GLY A 13 16.68 10.48 -44.68
N GLU A 14 16.53 9.81 -43.53
CA GLU A 14 17.64 9.60 -42.58
C GLU A 14 18.53 8.41 -42.97
N GLY A 15 19.02 8.43 -44.20
CA GLY A 15 20.10 7.57 -44.66
C GLY A 15 21.45 8.02 -44.09
N LYS A 16 21.68 7.74 -42.79
CA LYS A 16 22.95 7.47 -42.08
C LYS A 16 22.89 8.00 -40.64
N LYS A 17 23.10 7.11 -39.67
CA LYS A 17 23.37 7.48 -38.26
C LYS A 17 24.57 8.43 -38.22
N PHE A 18 24.48 9.54 -37.49
CA PHE A 18 25.61 10.42 -37.20
C PHE A 18 26.60 9.70 -36.28
N ILE A 19 27.54 8.98 -36.88
CA ILE A 19 28.64 8.32 -36.17
C ILE A 19 29.90 9.16 -36.42
N LYS A 20 30.44 9.80 -35.37
CA LYS A 20 31.76 10.45 -35.44
C LYS A 20 32.84 9.48 -34.93
N GLY A 21 33.37 8.70 -35.86
CA GLY A 21 34.37 7.65 -35.66
C GLY A 21 34.23 6.59 -36.77
N GLU A 22 35.14 5.63 -36.82
CA GLU A 22 35.04 4.51 -37.77
C GLU A 22 34.15 3.42 -37.14
N PHE A 23 33.05 3.09 -37.81
CA PHE A 23 32.15 2.03 -37.38
C PHE A 23 32.72 0.66 -37.76
N VAL A 24 33.01 -0.16 -36.76
CA VAL A 24 33.46 -1.54 -36.94
C VAL A 24 32.28 -2.46 -36.61
N PRO A 25 31.68 -3.12 -37.62
CA PRO A 25 30.59 -4.06 -37.40
C PRO A 25 31.08 -5.32 -36.68
N LYS A 26 30.18 -5.93 -35.92
CA LYS A 26 30.39 -7.20 -35.21
C LYS A 26 30.91 -8.30 -36.14
N ASP A 27 31.98 -8.97 -35.73
CA ASP A 27 32.48 -10.16 -36.41
C ASP A 27 31.62 -11.40 -36.05
N PRO A 28 30.94 -12.03 -37.02
CA PRO A 28 30.06 -13.18 -36.76
C PRO A 28 30.83 -14.45 -36.36
N THR A 29 32.16 -14.48 -36.50
CA THR A 29 32.99 -15.64 -36.12
C THR A 29 33.51 -15.58 -34.68
N LYS A 30 33.32 -14.44 -33.99
CA LYS A 30 33.75 -14.25 -32.59
C LYS A 30 32.55 -14.22 -31.66
N PHE A 31 32.51 -15.17 -30.71
CA PHE A 31 31.45 -15.22 -29.72
C PHE A 31 31.62 -14.08 -28.70
N ARG A 32 30.60 -13.19 -28.61
CA ARG A 32 30.54 -11.94 -27.83
C ARG A 32 31.27 -10.71 -28.40
N ASP A 33 31.43 -10.61 -29.73
CA ASP A 33 31.74 -9.31 -30.32
C ASP A 33 30.48 -8.46 -30.52
N SER A 34 30.63 -7.13 -30.48
CA SER A 34 29.54 -6.16 -30.62
C SER A 34 29.96 -5.08 -31.61
N ASP A 35 28.99 -4.43 -32.24
CA ASP A 35 29.24 -3.25 -33.05
C ASP A 35 29.93 -2.18 -32.19
N LYS A 36 31.02 -1.60 -32.69
CA LYS A 36 31.82 -0.59 -31.97
C LYS A 36 32.17 0.56 -32.89
N VAL A 37 32.32 1.75 -32.32
CA VAL A 37 32.79 2.94 -33.02
C VAL A 37 34.13 3.30 -32.42
N ILE A 38 35.18 3.30 -33.24
CA ILE A 38 36.54 3.61 -32.80
C ILE A 38 36.83 5.06 -33.18
N ALA A 39 37.37 5.84 -32.25
CA ALA A 39 37.79 7.21 -32.52
C ALA A 39 38.90 7.20 -33.58
N GLY A 40 38.77 8.01 -34.64
CA GLY A 40 39.85 8.18 -35.61
C GLY A 40 41.09 8.78 -34.94
N GLU A 41 42.28 8.38 -35.37
CA GLU A 41 43.58 8.59 -34.68
C GLU A 41 43.99 10.05 -34.36
N ASN A 42 43.16 11.07 -34.64
CA ASN A 42 43.51 12.49 -34.45
C ASN A 42 42.41 13.36 -33.81
N MET A 43 41.54 12.83 -32.95
CA MET A 43 40.57 13.65 -32.19
C MET A 43 40.85 13.67 -30.69
N THR A 44 41.16 14.86 -30.15
CA THR A 44 41.29 15.09 -28.70
C THR A 44 39.93 15.25 -28.03
N ASP A 45 39.83 14.91 -26.73
CA ASP A 45 38.58 15.01 -25.95
C ASP A 45 37.96 16.42 -25.95
N GLU A 46 38.78 17.46 -25.98
CA GLU A 46 38.31 18.86 -26.07
C GLU A 46 37.74 19.20 -27.46
N ALA A 47 38.30 18.61 -28.52
CA ALA A 47 37.78 18.76 -29.88
C ALA A 47 36.47 17.96 -30.08
N LEU A 48 36.37 16.78 -29.49
CA LEU A 48 35.13 15.98 -29.48
C LEU A 48 34.01 16.72 -28.74
N LYS A 49 34.29 17.24 -27.53
CA LYS A 49 33.34 18.04 -26.73
C LYS A 49 32.90 19.31 -27.45
N ARG A 50 33.80 20.05 -28.09
CA ARG A 50 33.42 21.21 -28.91
C ARG A 50 32.56 20.84 -30.11
N SER A 51 32.81 19.70 -30.76
CA SER A 51 32.03 19.29 -31.92
C SER A 51 30.63 18.75 -31.56
N LEU A 52 30.49 18.19 -30.36
CA LEU A 52 29.19 17.79 -29.79
C LEU A 52 28.38 18.98 -29.24
N ALA A 53 29.05 20.12 -28.99
CA ALA A 53 28.42 21.34 -28.49
C ALA A 53 27.91 22.27 -29.61
N VAL A 54 28.08 21.92 -30.89
CA VAL A 54 27.51 22.70 -32.00
C VAL A 54 26.01 22.46 -32.05
N LYS A 55 25.22 23.49 -31.73
CA LYS A 55 23.77 23.51 -31.87
C LYS A 55 23.37 23.23 -33.31
N PHE A 56 22.31 22.47 -33.51
CA PHE A 56 21.61 22.44 -34.80
C PHE A 56 20.98 23.82 -35.04
N ASP A 57 21.09 24.33 -36.26
CA ASP A 57 20.31 25.50 -36.68
C ASP A 57 18.82 25.20 -36.48
N SER A 58 18.06 26.20 -36.03
CA SER A 58 16.61 26.05 -35.88
C SER A 58 16.00 25.64 -37.22
N ARG A 59 15.27 24.53 -37.21
CA ARG A 59 14.52 24.03 -38.38
C ARG A 59 13.11 24.63 -38.45
N ILE A 60 12.80 25.55 -37.55
CA ILE A 60 11.53 26.28 -37.51
C ILE A 60 11.71 27.53 -38.37
N ASP A 61 10.93 27.62 -39.44
CA ASP A 61 10.81 28.86 -40.21
C ASP A 61 9.96 29.84 -39.40
N TRP A 62 10.64 30.61 -38.54
CA TRP A 62 10.01 31.58 -37.64
C TRP A 62 9.22 32.66 -38.39
N VAL A 63 9.57 32.93 -39.66
CA VAL A 63 8.84 33.86 -40.54
C VAL A 63 7.45 33.33 -40.88
N LEU A 64 7.28 32.01 -41.03
CA LEU A 64 5.98 31.38 -41.28
C LEU A 64 5.05 31.38 -40.05
N LEU A 65 5.61 31.61 -38.85
CA LEU A 65 4.88 31.65 -37.59
C LEU A 65 4.62 33.09 -37.11
N ASP A 66 5.06 34.10 -37.86
CA ASP A 66 4.95 35.54 -37.53
C ASP A 66 5.55 35.88 -36.14
N GLU A 67 6.54 35.10 -35.71
CA GLU A 67 7.17 35.16 -34.39
C GLU A 67 8.69 35.35 -34.53
N ALA A 68 9.31 36.05 -33.58
CA ALA A 68 10.75 36.21 -33.54
C ALA A 68 11.41 35.09 -32.75
N GLU A 69 12.53 34.55 -33.24
CA GLU A 69 13.27 33.52 -32.53
C GLU A 69 13.70 34.03 -31.13
N PRO A 70 13.38 33.31 -30.04
CA PRO A 70 13.62 33.81 -28.69
C PRO A 70 15.12 33.87 -28.37
N ILE A 71 15.59 35.05 -27.95
CA ILE A 71 16.98 35.30 -27.56
C ILE A 71 17.21 34.71 -26.17
N THR A 72 18.25 33.87 -26.02
CA THR A 72 18.67 33.35 -24.72
C THR A 72 19.44 34.45 -23.96
N ARG A 73 19.06 34.78 -22.72
CA ARG A 73 19.74 35.81 -21.91
C ARG A 73 21.20 35.42 -21.63
N ASN A 74 22.15 36.27 -22.01
CA ASN A 74 23.54 36.20 -21.58
C ASN A 74 23.72 37.03 -20.31
N TYR A 75 24.25 36.43 -19.24
CA TYR A 75 24.55 37.16 -17.99
C TYR A 75 25.68 38.18 -18.23
N SER A 76 25.49 39.39 -17.73
CA SER A 76 26.41 40.52 -17.86
C SER A 76 27.05 40.85 -16.51
N GLU A 77 28.21 41.51 -16.56
CA GLU A 77 28.92 41.99 -15.37
C GLU A 77 27.99 42.86 -14.50
N GLY A 78 27.88 42.57 -13.21
CA GLY A 78 26.96 43.21 -12.27
C GLY A 78 25.62 42.48 -12.07
N ASP A 79 25.32 41.44 -12.85
CA ASP A 79 24.14 40.61 -12.61
C ASP A 79 24.23 39.91 -11.26
N ILE A 80 23.11 39.79 -10.54
CA ILE A 80 23.04 39.15 -9.22
C ILE A 80 22.25 37.85 -9.34
N LYS A 81 22.75 36.78 -8.71
CA LYS A 81 22.04 35.52 -8.54
C LYS A 81 22.19 35.00 -7.12
N THR A 82 21.13 34.43 -6.59
CA THR A 82 21.12 33.83 -5.25
C THR A 82 21.49 32.35 -5.34
N ILE A 83 22.53 31.92 -4.60
CA ILE A 83 22.90 30.50 -4.46
C ILE A 83 22.90 30.17 -2.97
N ASN A 84 22.14 29.16 -2.56
CA ASN A 84 22.06 28.70 -1.16
C ASN A 84 21.72 29.82 -0.16
N GLY A 85 20.82 30.74 -0.54
CA GLY A 85 20.38 31.85 0.31
C GLY A 85 21.37 33.01 0.44
N LEU A 86 22.43 33.04 -0.37
CA LEU A 86 23.43 34.10 -0.40
C LEU A 86 23.49 34.71 -1.80
N ASP A 87 23.54 36.03 -1.88
CA ASP A 87 23.63 36.75 -3.16
C ASP A 87 25.06 36.78 -3.69
N TYR A 88 25.20 36.48 -4.98
CA TYR A 88 26.43 36.54 -5.73
C TYR A 88 26.26 37.50 -6.90
N GLU A 89 27.21 38.40 -7.09
CA GLU A 89 27.26 39.35 -8.21
C GLU A 89 28.33 38.87 -9.21
N LEU A 90 28.05 38.92 -10.51
CA LEU A 90 29.01 38.57 -11.55
C LEU A 90 30.06 39.67 -11.67
N LYS A 91 31.29 39.38 -11.19
CA LYS A 91 32.46 40.27 -11.25
C LYS A 91 33.67 39.59 -11.91
N ALA A 92 34.22 40.21 -12.94
CA ALA A 92 35.25 39.73 -13.84
C ALA A 92 34.92 38.34 -14.43
N GLY A 93 33.65 38.13 -14.81
CA GLY A 93 33.18 36.84 -15.33
C GLY A 93 33.11 35.72 -14.29
N GLN A 94 33.24 36.03 -13.00
CA GLN A 94 33.10 35.08 -11.89
C GLN A 94 32.07 35.57 -10.88
N TRP A 95 31.25 34.66 -10.37
CA TRP A 95 30.25 34.97 -9.36
C TRP A 95 30.92 35.20 -7.99
N LYS A 96 30.89 36.43 -7.48
CA LYS A 96 31.47 36.81 -6.18
C LYS A 96 30.37 37.14 -5.18
N LYS A 97 30.51 36.64 -3.95
CA LYS A 97 29.53 36.86 -2.87
C LYS A 97 29.41 38.34 -2.53
N VAL A 98 28.18 38.85 -2.43
CA VAL A 98 27.88 40.23 -1.99
C VAL A 98 28.13 40.33 -0.48
N THR A 99 28.88 41.34 -0.05
CA THR A 99 29.17 41.62 1.37
C THR A 99 28.61 43.00 1.69
N TYR A 100 27.71 43.11 2.66
CA TYR A 100 27.09 44.38 3.06
C TYR A 100 27.92 45.01 4.18
N ASP A 101 28.34 46.27 3.99
CA ASP A 101 29.16 47.03 4.94
C ASP A 101 28.26 47.66 6.03
N THR A 102 28.53 47.34 7.30
CA THR A 102 27.74 47.74 8.47
C THR A 102 28.36 48.94 9.19
N GLN A 103 28.48 50.10 8.54
CA GLN A 103 28.74 51.36 9.28
C GLN A 103 27.95 52.57 8.77
N LYS A 104 27.28 53.20 9.75
CA LYS A 104 26.49 54.45 9.78
C LYS A 104 25.05 54.38 9.28
N THR A 105 24.11 54.53 10.21
CA THR A 105 23.37 55.80 10.35
C THR A 105 22.62 55.83 11.69
N ILE A 106 22.56 57.03 12.27
CA ILE A 106 21.93 57.34 13.56
C ILE A 106 20.52 56.74 13.58
N ILE A 107 20.24 55.86 14.55
CA ILE A 107 18.91 55.28 14.73
C ILE A 107 18.04 56.29 15.46
N ASP A 108 16.88 56.59 14.89
CA ASP A 108 15.91 57.49 15.50
C ASP A 108 15.25 56.79 16.70
N LEU A 109 15.50 57.32 17.91
CA LEU A 109 14.98 56.79 19.16
C LEU A 109 13.44 56.70 19.17
N ALA A 110 12.74 57.66 18.55
CA ALA A 110 11.29 57.63 18.48
C ALA A 110 10.80 56.52 17.53
N GLN A 111 11.49 56.34 16.39
CA GLN A 111 11.11 55.37 15.36
C GLN A 111 11.41 53.92 15.75
N TYR A 112 12.50 53.66 16.47
CA TYR A 112 12.95 52.28 16.77
C TYR A 112 12.99 51.94 18.26
N GLY A 113 12.76 52.91 19.15
CA GLY A 113 12.84 52.69 20.60
C GLY A 113 14.29 52.58 21.13
N SER A 114 15.29 52.76 20.27
CA SER A 114 16.72 52.73 20.58
C SER A 114 17.47 53.81 19.80
N ASP A 115 18.57 54.33 20.35
CA ASP A 115 19.45 55.34 19.73
C ASP A 115 20.65 54.74 18.97
N SER A 116 20.82 53.42 19.02
CA SER A 116 21.90 52.67 18.36
C SER A 116 21.45 51.28 17.91
N ILE A 117 22.17 50.72 16.93
CA ILE A 117 21.87 49.39 16.39
C ILE A 117 22.15 48.32 17.44
N GLU A 118 23.20 48.51 18.24
CA GLU A 118 23.59 47.60 19.32
C GLU A 118 22.52 47.56 20.43
N ALA A 119 21.95 48.72 20.80
CA ALA A 119 20.86 48.75 21.77
C ALA A 119 19.54 48.22 21.18
N LEU A 120 19.30 48.38 19.88
CA LEU A 120 18.12 47.80 19.21
C LEU A 120 18.23 46.27 19.11
N GLU A 121 19.41 45.74 18.78
CA GLU A 121 19.72 44.32 18.85
C GLU A 121 19.53 43.78 20.27
N GLY A 122 19.97 44.53 21.29
CA GLY A 122 19.73 44.22 22.69
C GLY A 122 18.24 44.07 23.03
N LEU A 123 17.42 45.03 22.60
CA LEU A 123 15.95 44.98 22.78
C LEU A 123 15.33 43.78 22.05
N MET A 124 15.75 43.49 20.82
CA MET A 124 15.21 42.37 20.02
C MET A 124 15.73 40.99 20.45
N SER A 125 16.77 40.94 21.29
CA SER A 125 17.35 39.69 21.79
C SER A 125 16.64 39.11 23.03
N THR A 126 15.73 39.87 23.66
CA THR A 126 15.04 39.45 24.88
C THR A 126 13.53 39.71 24.80
N ASP A 127 12.73 38.82 25.37
CA ASP A 127 11.26 39.00 25.39
C ASP A 127 10.85 40.29 26.11
N ALA A 128 11.52 40.64 27.21
CA ALA A 128 11.28 41.88 27.94
C ALA A 128 11.61 43.12 27.09
N GLY A 129 12.70 43.08 26.33
CA GLY A 129 13.07 44.13 25.40
C GLY A 129 12.04 44.29 24.28
N ILE A 130 11.61 43.20 23.66
CA ILE A 130 10.57 43.20 22.62
C ILE A 130 9.25 43.76 23.17
N LEU A 131 8.84 43.33 24.37
CA LEU A 131 7.60 43.78 25.02
C LEU A 131 7.66 45.23 25.51
N SER A 132 8.84 45.85 25.56
CA SER A 132 9.00 47.28 25.87
C SER A 132 8.70 48.20 24.68
N LEU A 133 8.80 47.69 23.45
CA LEU A 133 8.53 48.42 22.22
C LEU A 133 7.02 48.55 21.97
N ASN A 134 6.64 49.53 21.14
CA ASN A 134 5.28 49.64 20.60
C ASN A 134 5.18 49.00 19.19
N TRP A 135 3.95 48.79 18.70
CA TRP A 135 3.68 48.15 17.40
C TRP A 135 4.46 48.79 16.24
N ALA A 136 4.42 50.13 16.13
CA ALA A 136 5.09 50.85 15.05
C ALA A 136 6.61 50.72 15.09
N GLN A 137 7.21 50.61 16.28
CA GLN A 137 8.65 50.39 16.45
C GLN A 137 9.06 48.97 16.05
N VAL A 138 8.24 47.96 16.37
CA VAL A 138 8.48 46.57 15.97
C VAL A 138 8.36 46.41 14.44
N GLU A 139 7.32 47.00 13.83
CA GLU A 139 7.16 47.01 12.37
C GLU A 139 8.30 47.75 11.66
N SER A 140 8.69 48.93 12.19
CA SER A 140 9.81 49.71 11.64
C SER A 140 11.12 48.91 11.71
N THR A 141 11.34 48.18 12.81
CA THR A 141 12.52 47.33 12.99
C THR A 141 12.51 46.14 12.03
N LEU A 142 11.36 45.47 11.83
CA LEU A 142 11.23 44.38 10.85
C LEU A 142 11.48 44.86 9.42
N ALA A 143 10.98 46.05 9.07
CA ALA A 143 11.12 46.61 7.73
C ALA A 143 12.57 47.04 7.42
N ALA A 144 13.23 47.72 8.37
CA ALA A 144 14.57 48.27 8.15
C ALA A 144 15.69 47.26 8.46
N TYR A 145 15.50 46.39 9.46
CA TYR A 145 16.52 45.49 9.98
C TYR A 145 15.96 44.07 10.20
N PRO A 146 15.46 43.38 9.16
CA PRO A 146 14.83 42.07 9.31
C PRO A 146 15.77 41.00 9.90
N ASN A 147 17.09 41.19 9.81
CA ASN A 147 18.08 40.22 10.28
C ASN A 147 18.23 40.18 11.81
N ILE A 148 17.91 41.28 12.51
CA ILE A 148 18.00 41.35 13.98
C ILE A 148 16.69 40.95 14.67
N VAL A 149 15.61 40.77 13.89
CA VAL A 149 14.31 40.32 14.42
C VAL A 149 14.30 38.78 14.51
N PRO A 150 14.12 38.20 15.71
CA PRO A 150 14.06 36.76 15.89
C PRO A 150 12.94 36.10 15.08
N GLY A 151 13.13 34.84 14.67
CA GLY A 151 12.16 34.10 13.86
C GLY A 151 10.77 34.03 14.49
N TYR A 152 10.69 33.74 15.79
CA TYR A 152 9.41 33.66 16.50
C TYR A 152 8.67 35.00 16.59
N VAL A 153 9.40 36.12 16.60
CA VAL A 153 8.80 37.47 16.56
C VAL A 153 8.19 37.74 15.18
N LYS A 154 8.85 37.31 14.10
CA LYS A 154 8.29 37.39 12.74
C LYS A 154 7.03 36.55 12.60
N ASP A 155 7.02 35.36 13.20
CA ASP A 155 5.85 34.48 13.18
C ASP A 155 4.70 35.06 14.01
N ALA A 156 4.99 35.66 15.17
CA ALA A 156 4.00 36.37 15.98
C ALA A 156 3.39 37.58 15.24
N LEU A 157 4.19 38.34 14.48
CA LEU A 157 3.71 39.44 13.64
C LEU A 157 2.77 38.93 12.54
N ARG A 158 3.18 37.89 11.79
CA ARG A 158 2.34 37.26 10.77
C ARG A 158 1.03 36.72 11.34
N PHE A 159 1.08 36.12 12.54
CA PHE A 159 -0.12 35.65 13.23
C PHE A 159 -1.04 36.80 13.63
N SER A 160 -0.46 37.94 14.01
CA SER A 160 -1.21 39.14 14.41
C SER A 160 -1.85 39.85 13.22
N ASP A 161 -1.22 39.81 12.04
CA ASP A 161 -1.80 40.33 10.79
C ASP A 161 -3.11 39.61 10.40
N LEU A 162 -3.28 38.36 10.83
CA LEU A 162 -4.49 37.56 10.61
C LEU A 162 -5.64 37.93 11.57
N GLN A 163 -5.38 38.78 12.57
CA GLN A 163 -6.38 39.16 13.58
C GLN A 163 -7.08 40.48 13.21
N PRO A 164 -8.29 40.74 13.74
CA PRO A 164 -8.95 42.04 13.61
C PRO A 164 -8.02 43.19 14.06
N PRO A 165 -7.99 44.35 13.37
CA PRO A 165 -7.10 45.48 13.66
C PRO A 165 -7.04 45.88 15.14
N GLU A 166 -8.18 45.82 15.84
CA GLU A 166 -8.33 46.12 17.25
C GLU A 166 -7.62 45.13 18.20
N HIS A 167 -7.27 43.94 17.72
CA HIS A 167 -6.68 42.85 18.50
C HIS A 167 -5.25 42.49 18.09
N GLN A 168 -4.74 43.00 16.95
CA GLN A 168 -3.42 42.63 16.41
C GLN A 168 -2.30 42.84 17.41
N TRP A 169 -2.23 44.02 18.04
CA TRP A 169 -1.18 44.32 19.01
C TRP A 169 -1.22 43.38 20.22
N ARG A 170 -2.43 43.01 20.65
CA ARG A 170 -2.60 42.17 21.83
C ARG A 170 -2.38 40.69 21.53
N ALA A 171 -2.76 40.24 20.35
CA ALA A 171 -2.43 38.91 19.85
C ALA A 171 -0.92 38.73 19.68
N PHE A 172 -0.21 39.75 19.20
CA PHE A 172 1.24 39.75 19.09
C PHE A 172 1.90 39.57 20.45
N ARG A 173 1.59 40.45 21.40
CA ARG A 173 2.16 40.40 22.75
C ARG A 173 1.82 39.09 23.46
N GLY A 174 0.58 38.62 23.32
CA GLY A 174 0.15 37.34 23.88
C GLY A 174 0.87 36.14 23.26
N ALA A 175 1.20 36.16 21.96
CA ALA A 175 2.01 35.12 21.33
C ALA A 175 3.47 35.13 21.82
N ILE A 176 4.07 36.32 22.03
CA ILE A 176 5.42 36.47 22.61
C ILE A 176 5.46 35.93 24.05
N ILE A 177 4.52 36.33 24.90
CA ILE A 177 4.43 35.84 26.29
C ILE A 177 4.15 34.33 26.30
N GLY A 178 3.26 33.87 25.42
CA GLY A 178 2.97 32.46 25.21
C GLY A 178 4.18 31.63 24.79
N ALA A 179 5.06 32.18 23.95
CA ALA A 179 6.33 31.55 23.59
C ALA A 179 7.28 31.42 24.79
N LYS A 180 7.30 32.43 25.69
CA LYS A 180 8.07 32.36 26.94
C LYS A 180 7.50 31.34 27.92
N ILE A 181 6.17 31.26 28.06
CA ILE A 181 5.49 30.20 28.83
C ILE A 181 5.84 28.82 28.24
N GLU A 182 5.68 28.64 26.92
CA GLU A 182 6.06 27.41 26.22
C GLU A 182 7.53 27.04 26.45
N GLY A 183 8.44 28.03 26.44
CA GLY A 183 9.87 27.83 26.68
C GLY A 183 10.18 27.36 28.10
N TYR A 184 9.62 28.04 29.12
CA TYR A 184 9.78 27.66 30.53
C TYR A 184 9.25 26.25 30.81
N LEU A 185 8.10 25.93 30.22
CA LEU A 185 7.51 24.61 30.33
C LEU A 185 8.38 23.55 29.66
N ASN A 186 8.80 23.77 28.41
CA ASN A 186 9.59 22.80 27.66
C ASN A 186 11.01 22.60 28.22
N SER A 187 11.57 23.58 28.94
CA SER A 187 12.89 23.43 29.55
C SER A 187 12.89 22.49 30.76
N GLY A 188 11.71 22.20 31.34
CA GLY A 188 11.59 21.45 32.59
C GLY A 188 12.31 22.13 33.76
N SER A 189 12.52 23.44 33.68
CA SER A 189 13.23 24.25 34.67
C SER A 189 12.37 24.39 35.94
N ASN A 190 12.90 23.92 37.07
CA ASN A 190 12.35 24.22 38.40
C ASN A 190 12.94 25.52 38.98
N ASP A 191 13.52 26.39 38.14
CA ASP A 191 14.06 27.66 38.60
C ASP A 191 12.92 28.62 39.00
N GLN A 192 12.79 28.82 40.30
CA GLN A 192 11.79 29.71 40.88
C GLN A 192 11.99 31.16 40.42
N GLY A 193 13.23 31.59 40.14
CA GLY A 193 13.52 32.93 39.64
C GLY A 193 13.00 33.16 38.23
N GLU A 194 13.14 32.18 37.33
CA GLU A 194 12.57 32.26 35.97
C GLU A 194 11.04 32.25 35.99
N LEU A 195 10.44 31.47 36.90
CA LEU A 195 8.99 31.42 37.09
C LEU A 195 8.43 32.75 37.64
N ASP A 196 9.14 33.35 38.59
CA ASP A 196 8.74 34.63 39.18
C ASP A 196 8.84 35.76 38.14
N GLU A 197 9.89 35.78 37.30
CA GLU A 197 10.01 36.72 36.18
C GLU A 197 8.89 36.54 35.14
N LEU A 198 8.53 35.29 34.82
CA LEU A 198 7.42 34.98 33.92
C LEU A 198 6.08 35.47 34.48
N LYS A 199 5.85 35.27 35.78
CA LYS A 199 4.66 35.77 36.49
C LYS A 199 4.59 37.28 36.49
N GLU A 200 5.71 37.97 36.69
CA GLU A 200 5.78 39.43 36.63
C GLU A 200 5.41 39.97 35.24
N ILE A 201 5.91 39.34 34.17
CA ILE A 201 5.59 39.74 32.79
C ILE A 201 4.09 39.57 32.51
N ILE A 202 3.51 38.44 32.92
CA ILE A 202 2.07 38.19 32.75
C ILE A 202 1.26 39.22 33.53
N LEU A 203 1.56 39.45 34.80
CA LEU A 203 0.86 40.43 35.63
C LEU A 203 0.96 41.84 35.07
N HIS A 204 2.15 42.26 34.64
CA HIS A 204 2.33 43.58 34.04
C HIS A 204 1.48 43.75 32.77
N GLU A 205 1.39 42.70 31.94
CA GLU A 205 0.54 42.70 30.76
C GLU A 205 -0.96 42.80 31.12
N VAL A 206 -1.41 42.03 32.12
CA VAL A 206 -2.79 42.05 32.60
C VAL A 206 -3.16 43.41 33.21
N VAL A 207 -2.28 44.00 34.02
CA VAL A 207 -2.50 45.31 34.64
C VAL A 207 -2.59 46.41 33.58
N LYS A 208 -1.74 46.35 32.56
CA LYS A 208 -1.65 47.41 31.54
C LYS A 208 -2.78 47.35 30.52
N TYR A 209 -3.20 46.14 30.11
CA TYR A 209 -4.16 45.98 29.02
C TYR A 209 -5.50 45.36 29.45
N GLY A 210 -5.61 44.70 30.60
CA GLY A 210 -6.82 44.01 31.08
C GLY A 210 -6.70 42.48 31.03
N SER A 211 -7.80 41.74 31.20
CA SER A 211 -7.72 40.28 31.24
C SER A 211 -7.30 39.68 29.88
N PRO A 212 -6.41 38.68 29.83
CA PRO A 212 -6.12 37.93 28.61
C PRO A 212 -7.37 37.25 28.03
N LYS A 213 -8.37 36.95 28.87
CA LYS A 213 -9.64 36.35 28.45
C LYS A 213 -10.56 37.33 27.70
N ASP A 214 -10.29 38.64 27.77
CA ASP A 214 -11.04 39.64 27.01
C ASP A 214 -10.71 39.59 25.51
N ILE A 215 -9.67 38.83 25.13
CA ILE A 215 -9.29 38.56 23.75
C ILE A 215 -10.23 37.48 23.19
N SER A 216 -11.28 37.89 22.48
CA SER A 216 -12.29 37.00 21.87
C SER A 216 -12.41 37.26 20.37
N GLY A 217 -12.94 36.29 19.61
CA GLY A 217 -13.18 36.45 18.16
C GLY A 217 -11.94 36.34 17.27
N LEU A 218 -10.88 35.66 17.72
CA LEU A 218 -9.61 35.52 16.99
C LEU A 218 -9.57 34.32 16.04
N VAL A 219 -8.70 34.41 15.03
CA VAL A 219 -8.36 33.31 14.11
C VAL A 219 -7.38 32.35 14.79
N LEU A 220 -7.85 31.14 15.11
CA LEU A 220 -7.06 30.12 15.81
C LEU A 220 -6.38 29.14 14.84
N ALA A 221 -5.26 29.57 14.24
CA ALA A 221 -4.47 28.75 13.33
C ALA A 221 -2.96 28.92 13.56
N GLY A 222 -2.20 27.83 13.41
CA GLY A 222 -0.74 27.83 13.51
C GLY A 222 -0.20 27.78 14.95
N LYS A 223 1.13 27.67 15.07
CA LYS A 223 1.85 27.53 16.35
C LYS A 223 1.64 28.73 17.29
N GLU A 224 1.55 29.93 16.74
CA GLU A 224 1.33 31.17 17.51
C GLU A 224 -0.07 31.26 18.12
N SER A 225 -1.08 30.62 17.52
CA SER A 225 -2.41 30.49 18.14
C SER A 225 -2.37 29.65 19.41
N LYS A 226 -1.56 28.58 19.44
CA LYS A 226 -1.34 27.77 20.66
C LYS A 226 -0.64 28.59 21.74
N ARG A 227 0.38 29.36 21.36
CA ARG A 227 1.12 30.26 22.28
C ARG A 227 0.21 31.33 22.86
N LEU A 228 -0.58 31.99 22.02
CA LEU A 228 -1.60 32.93 22.51
C LEU A 228 -2.57 32.23 23.48
N GLY A 229 -3.01 31.01 23.16
CA GLY A 229 -3.84 30.20 24.06
C GLY A 229 -3.18 29.93 25.42
N MET A 230 -1.88 29.66 25.45
CA MET A 230 -1.11 29.50 26.70
C MET A 230 -1.10 30.78 27.53
N PHE A 231 -0.97 31.95 26.89
CA PHE A 231 -1.08 33.24 27.59
C PHE A 231 -2.51 33.51 28.07
N ILE A 232 -3.53 33.24 27.24
CA ILE A 232 -4.95 33.41 27.62
C ILE A 232 -5.31 32.55 28.84
N ASN A 233 -4.80 31.32 28.87
CA ASN A 233 -5.04 30.35 29.93
C ASN A 233 -4.06 30.48 31.11
N SER A 234 -3.12 31.44 31.07
CA SER A 234 -2.13 31.63 32.13
C SER A 234 -2.73 32.14 33.44
N ILE A 235 -3.90 32.77 33.37
CA ILE A 235 -4.61 33.39 34.50
C ILE A 235 -6.12 33.11 34.41
N ASP A 236 -6.79 32.93 35.55
CA ASP A 236 -8.24 32.76 35.63
C ASP A 236 -9.00 34.12 35.61
N GLU A 237 -10.33 34.08 35.62
CA GLU A 237 -11.18 35.30 35.61
C GLU A 237 -11.05 36.14 36.91
N LYS A 238 -10.45 35.58 37.95
CA LYS A 238 -10.25 36.21 39.27
C LYS A 238 -8.84 36.76 39.44
N GLY A 239 -7.96 36.57 38.46
CA GLY A 239 -6.57 37.02 38.50
C GLY A 239 -5.60 36.03 39.17
N ASN A 240 -6.00 34.79 39.41
CA ASN A 240 -5.09 33.75 39.92
C ASN A 240 -4.37 33.06 38.76
N PHE A 241 -3.11 32.71 38.95
CA PHE A 241 -2.36 31.96 37.95
C PHE A 241 -2.96 30.56 37.74
N SER A 242 -2.80 30.02 36.53
CA SER A 242 -3.13 28.62 36.27
C SER A 242 -2.34 27.68 37.20
N PRO A 243 -2.89 26.52 37.58
CA PRO A 243 -2.17 25.53 38.42
C PRO A 243 -0.78 25.16 37.86
N MET A 244 -0.63 25.25 36.54
CA MET A 244 0.60 25.06 35.77
C MET A 244 1.69 26.10 36.11
N LEU A 245 1.32 27.38 36.27
CA LEU A 245 2.23 28.46 36.67
C LEU A 245 2.33 28.61 38.20
N GLU A 246 1.38 28.08 38.97
CA GLU A 246 1.49 28.02 40.43
C GLU A 246 2.50 26.96 40.90
N SER A 247 2.56 25.80 40.23
CA SER A 247 3.33 24.64 40.68
C SER A 247 4.65 24.37 39.95
N GLY A 248 4.91 25.02 38.80
CA GLY A 248 6.14 24.83 38.02
C GLY A 248 6.24 23.48 37.29
N ILE A 249 5.20 22.64 37.34
CA ILE A 249 5.21 21.29 36.77
C ILE A 249 4.24 21.22 35.59
N LEU A 250 4.80 20.92 34.41
CA LEU A 250 4.04 20.51 33.23
C LEU A 250 3.29 19.21 33.51
N LYS A 251 2.00 19.28 33.86
CA LYS A 251 1.06 18.24 33.44
C LYS A 251 0.72 18.53 31.98
N GLN A 252 1.33 17.78 31.06
CA GLN A 252 0.81 17.66 29.70
C GLN A 252 -0.68 17.33 29.81
N GLU A 253 -1.54 18.02 29.04
CA GLU A 253 -2.94 17.64 28.88
C GLU A 253 -2.99 16.22 28.30
N ALA A 254 -3.03 15.26 29.21
CA ALA A 254 -3.37 13.88 28.98
C ALA A 254 -4.87 13.81 28.71
N ASP A 255 -5.27 12.99 27.75
CA ASP A 255 -6.63 12.47 27.72
C ASP A 255 -6.98 11.97 29.14
N GLU A 256 -8.08 12.45 29.72
CA GLU A 256 -8.41 12.22 31.14
C GLU A 256 -8.42 10.71 31.46
N TYR A 257 -7.61 10.28 32.43
CA TYR A 257 -7.68 8.96 33.04
C TYR A 257 -7.96 9.10 34.53
N ASN A 258 -8.67 8.14 35.12
CA ASN A 258 -8.93 8.09 36.55
C ASN A 258 -7.70 7.52 37.28
N SER A 259 -6.94 8.36 37.97
CA SER A 259 -5.74 7.98 38.74
C SER A 259 -6.04 7.03 39.91
N ALA A 260 -7.29 6.95 40.36
CA ALA A 260 -7.70 6.02 41.41
C ALA A 260 -8.05 4.62 40.88
N ASP A 261 -8.06 4.41 39.55
CA ASP A 261 -8.38 3.14 38.89
C ASP A 261 -7.22 2.69 37.98
N VAL A 262 -6.54 1.61 38.40
CA VAL A 262 -5.46 0.97 37.64
C VAL A 262 -5.88 0.60 36.22
N THR A 263 -7.15 0.19 36.03
CA THR A 263 -7.67 -0.17 34.70
C THR A 263 -7.70 1.05 33.78
N SER A 264 -8.10 2.20 34.32
CA SER A 264 -8.13 3.47 33.59
C SER A 264 -6.72 3.98 33.26
N ILE A 265 -5.76 3.82 34.19
CA ILE A 265 -4.34 4.16 33.96
C ILE A 265 -3.78 3.32 32.81
N ILE A 266 -3.96 2.00 32.87
CA ILE A 266 -3.44 1.09 31.84
C ILE A 266 -4.11 1.36 30.48
N ALA A 267 -5.43 1.55 30.44
CA ALA A 267 -6.12 1.90 29.19
C ALA A 267 -5.53 3.16 28.54
N TYR A 268 -5.26 4.19 29.35
CA TYR A 268 -4.62 5.42 28.90
C TYR A 268 -3.19 5.19 28.37
N LEU A 269 -2.36 4.43 29.09
CA LEU A 269 -1.00 4.11 28.65
C LEU A 269 -0.98 3.36 27.32
N PHE A 270 -1.89 2.38 27.14
CA PHE A 270 -2.02 1.63 25.90
C PHE A 270 -2.58 2.46 24.74
N GLU A 271 -3.49 3.40 24.99
CA GLU A 271 -3.96 4.35 23.97
C GLU A 271 -2.84 5.29 23.51
N LYS A 272 -1.95 5.68 24.42
CA LYS A 272 -0.73 6.45 24.12
C LYS A 272 0.41 5.58 23.56
N ASN A 273 0.17 4.29 23.34
CA ASN A 273 1.13 3.36 22.76
C ASN A 273 2.41 3.25 23.63
N GLN A 274 2.25 3.38 24.96
CA GLN A 274 3.29 3.15 25.97
C GLN A 274 3.23 1.71 26.46
N ASP A 275 3.34 0.75 25.53
CA ASP A 275 3.54 -0.67 25.80
C ASP A 275 5.03 -1.06 25.59
N PRO A 276 5.64 -1.85 26.50
CA PRO A 276 5.05 -2.52 27.67
C PRO A 276 4.88 -1.61 28.90
N VAL A 277 3.91 -1.92 29.78
CA VAL A 277 3.65 -1.17 31.03
C VAL A 277 4.34 -1.84 32.21
N GLU A 278 5.17 -1.08 32.94
CA GLU A 278 5.85 -1.53 34.16
C GLU A 278 5.04 -1.21 35.42
N LEU A 279 5.23 -2.00 36.49
CA LEU A 279 4.62 -1.74 37.79
C LEU A 279 4.98 -0.36 38.35
N SER A 280 6.24 0.06 38.18
CA SER A 280 6.74 1.39 38.60
C SER A 280 5.88 2.52 38.02
N THR A 281 5.59 2.47 36.72
CA THR A 281 4.76 3.46 36.02
C THR A 281 3.35 3.53 36.60
N ILE A 282 2.75 2.38 36.93
CA ILE A 282 1.42 2.35 37.55
C ILE A 282 1.47 2.95 38.95
N LEU A 283 2.46 2.58 39.76
CA LEU A 283 2.61 3.09 41.13
C LEU A 283 2.85 4.61 41.17
N GLU A 284 3.51 5.18 40.15
CA GLU A 284 3.67 6.64 40.01
C GLU A 284 2.37 7.35 39.64
N MET A 285 1.49 6.70 38.87
CA MET A 285 0.23 7.28 38.38
C MET A 285 -0.98 7.00 39.30
N TYR A 286 -0.87 6.04 40.20
CA TYR A 286 -1.97 5.57 41.05
C TYR A 286 -2.08 6.35 42.37
N ASP A 287 -3.25 6.90 42.65
CA ASP A 287 -3.54 7.66 43.89
C ASP A 287 -4.73 7.10 44.69
N GLY A 288 -5.17 5.88 44.39
CA GLY A 288 -6.33 5.26 45.03
C GLY A 288 -6.07 4.69 46.43
N ASP A 289 -7.16 4.38 47.14
CA ASP A 289 -7.13 3.95 48.55
C ASP A 289 -6.51 2.55 48.78
N LYS A 290 -6.49 1.69 47.76
CA LYS A 290 -5.97 0.31 47.89
C LYS A 290 -4.45 0.33 47.76
N ARG A 291 -3.74 -0.11 48.79
CA ARG A 291 -2.27 -0.27 48.72
C ARG A 291 -1.90 -1.31 47.66
N LEU A 292 -1.03 -0.93 46.72
CA LEU A 292 -0.44 -1.79 45.69
C LEU A 292 1.07 -1.80 45.91
N GLU A 293 1.68 -2.98 46.00
CA GLU A 293 3.13 -3.13 46.23
C GLU A 293 3.83 -4.00 45.19
N ASP A 294 3.14 -5.04 44.71
CA ASP A 294 3.71 -6.04 43.83
C ASP A 294 2.80 -6.41 42.65
N LEU A 295 3.32 -7.23 41.74
CA LEU A 295 2.56 -7.73 40.59
C LEU A 295 1.38 -8.63 41.00
N GLY A 296 1.48 -9.29 42.16
CA GLY A 296 0.41 -10.10 42.72
C GLY A 296 -0.84 -9.27 43.04
N ASP A 297 -0.66 -8.04 43.53
CA ASP A 297 -1.77 -7.12 43.80
C ASP A 297 -2.48 -6.65 42.51
N ILE A 298 -1.71 -6.51 41.42
CA ILE A 298 -2.24 -6.09 40.11
C ILE A 298 -3.08 -7.21 39.47
N VAL A 299 -2.61 -8.46 39.50
CA VAL A 299 -3.34 -9.58 38.84
C VAL A 299 -4.61 -10.02 39.57
N GLU A 300 -4.85 -9.52 40.78
CA GLU A 300 -6.13 -9.65 41.47
C GLU A 300 -7.19 -8.67 40.96
N ILE A 301 -6.77 -7.60 40.26
CA ILE A 301 -7.69 -6.65 39.63
C ILE A 301 -8.33 -7.33 38.41
N PRO A 302 -9.68 -7.37 38.31
CA PRO A 302 -10.37 -7.98 37.18
C PRO A 302 -9.95 -7.38 35.84
N GLY A 303 -9.71 -8.24 34.85
CA GLY A 303 -9.33 -7.79 33.51
C GLY A 303 -7.86 -7.46 33.32
N MET A 304 -7.01 -7.72 34.32
CA MET A 304 -5.56 -7.58 34.22
C MET A 304 -4.86 -8.91 33.91
N ALA A 305 -3.73 -8.81 33.22
CA ALA A 305 -2.80 -9.88 32.94
C ALA A 305 -1.37 -9.42 33.22
N VAL A 306 -0.51 -10.38 33.52
CA VAL A 306 0.93 -10.17 33.65
C VAL A 306 1.66 -11.10 32.70
N SER A 307 2.75 -10.61 32.12
CA SER A 307 3.65 -11.43 31.30
C SER A 307 4.82 -11.98 32.14
N PRO A 308 5.47 -13.07 31.70
CA PRO A 308 6.62 -13.67 32.40
C PRO A 308 7.81 -12.75 32.68
N ASP A 309 7.97 -11.72 31.86
CA ASP A 309 8.97 -10.65 32.01
C ASP A 309 8.53 -9.53 32.97
N GLY A 310 7.35 -9.64 33.59
CA GLY A 310 6.88 -8.74 34.64
C GLY A 310 6.09 -7.52 34.14
N PHE A 311 5.76 -7.45 32.85
CA PHE A 311 4.94 -6.37 32.32
C PHE A 311 3.45 -6.62 32.52
N ILE A 312 2.70 -5.53 32.61
CA ILE A 312 1.28 -5.52 32.92
C ILE A 312 0.48 -5.20 31.65
N TRP A 313 -0.61 -5.94 31.47
CA TRP A 313 -1.42 -5.89 30.25
C TRP A 313 -2.91 -5.95 30.57
N PRO A 314 -3.77 -5.32 29.75
CA PRO A 314 -5.17 -5.70 29.70
C PRO A 314 -5.30 -7.19 29.31
N LEU A 315 -6.10 -7.95 30.05
CA LEU A 315 -6.25 -9.39 29.90
C LEU A 315 -6.63 -9.78 28.47
N GLU A 316 -7.60 -9.08 27.90
CA GLU A 316 -8.08 -9.34 26.54
C GLU A 316 -6.97 -9.09 25.51
N GLN A 317 -6.10 -8.10 25.74
CA GLN A 317 -5.01 -7.76 24.83
C GLN A 317 -3.86 -8.75 24.93
N TYR A 318 -3.51 -9.18 26.16
CA TYR A 318 -2.49 -10.20 26.37
C TYR A 318 -2.93 -11.56 25.79
N CYS A 319 -4.20 -11.94 25.97
CA CYS A 319 -4.76 -13.21 25.50
C CYS A 319 -5.09 -13.25 24.00
N SER A 320 -4.74 -12.22 23.23
CA SER A 320 -4.97 -12.12 21.78
C SER A 320 -3.66 -11.94 21.01
N GLY A 321 -3.73 -11.95 19.68
CA GLY A 321 -2.57 -11.92 18.79
C GLY A 321 -1.90 -13.29 18.66
N ASP A 322 -0.59 -13.32 18.45
CA ASP A 322 0.18 -14.56 18.44
C ASP A 322 0.33 -15.08 19.89
N ILE A 323 -0.32 -16.20 20.19
CA ILE A 323 -0.51 -16.71 21.57
C ILE A 323 0.49 -17.79 21.98
N TYR A 324 1.15 -18.43 21.02
CA TYR A 324 1.92 -19.64 21.32
C TYR A 324 3.09 -19.37 22.26
N GLN A 325 3.94 -18.41 21.89
CA GLN A 325 5.10 -18.03 22.71
C GLN A 325 4.64 -17.58 24.11
N LYS A 326 3.56 -16.79 24.19
CA LYS A 326 2.97 -16.36 25.46
C LYS A 326 2.57 -17.54 26.35
N MET A 327 1.88 -18.54 25.80
CA MET A 327 1.49 -19.72 26.57
C MET A 327 2.69 -20.54 27.03
N ARG A 328 3.71 -20.68 26.18
CA ARG A 328 4.94 -21.39 26.53
C ARG A 328 5.67 -20.67 27.66
N ASP A 329 5.92 -19.38 27.50
CA ASP A 329 6.62 -18.58 28.50
C ASP A 329 5.87 -18.58 29.85
N MET A 330 4.54 -18.51 29.82
CA MET A 330 3.72 -18.62 31.04
C MET A 330 3.87 -20.00 31.69
N ARG A 331 3.82 -21.10 30.93
CA ARG A 331 4.00 -22.46 31.49
C ARG A 331 5.39 -22.66 32.07
N ASP A 332 6.42 -22.15 31.39
CA ASP A 332 7.80 -22.24 31.84
C ASP A 332 8.00 -21.40 33.11
N ALA A 333 7.51 -20.15 33.14
CA ALA A 333 7.58 -19.28 34.31
C ALA A 333 6.83 -19.84 35.53
N MET A 334 5.72 -20.56 35.32
CA MET A 334 4.98 -21.21 36.41
C MET A 334 5.80 -22.27 37.17
N LEU A 335 6.89 -22.81 36.59
CA LEU A 335 7.74 -23.80 37.26
C LEU A 335 8.61 -23.18 38.35
N ASP A 336 9.03 -21.93 38.17
CA ASP A 336 9.97 -21.22 39.04
C ASP A 336 9.32 -20.09 39.86
N GLU A 337 8.08 -19.69 39.53
CA GLU A 337 7.33 -18.66 40.24
C GLU A 337 6.92 -19.10 41.66
N LYS A 338 7.04 -18.19 42.64
CA LYS A 338 6.73 -18.43 44.04
C LYS A 338 5.40 -17.79 44.46
N ASP A 339 4.98 -16.70 43.81
CA ASP A 339 3.71 -16.07 44.13
C ASP A 339 2.54 -16.85 43.52
N LEU A 340 1.72 -17.46 44.39
CA LEU A 340 0.55 -18.24 44.01
C LEU A 340 -0.50 -17.41 43.24
N ARG A 341 -0.57 -16.09 43.47
CA ARG A 341 -1.48 -15.17 42.76
C ARG A 341 -1.08 -15.05 41.28
N ILE A 342 0.22 -14.93 41.02
CA ILE A 342 0.78 -14.85 39.66
C ILE A 342 0.60 -16.20 38.94
N ILE A 343 0.88 -17.33 39.62
CA ILE A 343 0.62 -18.67 39.05
C ILE A 343 -0.86 -18.83 38.68
N ALA A 344 -1.78 -18.37 39.53
CA ALA A 344 -3.21 -18.40 39.24
C ALA A 344 -3.60 -17.46 38.09
N ALA A 345 -2.91 -16.31 37.93
CA ALA A 345 -3.08 -15.42 36.79
C ALA A 345 -2.64 -16.07 35.47
N TYR A 346 -1.46 -16.70 35.43
CA TYR A 346 -0.99 -17.45 34.26
C TYR A 346 -1.95 -18.57 33.86
N LYS A 347 -2.47 -19.34 34.83
CA LYS A 347 -3.50 -20.36 34.55
C LYS A 347 -4.76 -19.76 33.92
N ARG A 348 -5.31 -18.69 34.51
CA ARG A 348 -6.49 -17.98 33.97
C ARG A 348 -6.23 -17.43 32.56
N GLN A 349 -5.04 -16.89 32.31
CA GLN A 349 -4.62 -16.39 31.00
C GLN A 349 -4.55 -17.52 29.96
N ILE A 350 -3.94 -18.66 30.30
CA ILE A 350 -3.87 -19.84 29.42
C ILE A 350 -5.28 -20.38 29.13
N GLU A 351 -6.13 -20.54 30.15
CA GLU A 351 -7.52 -21.00 29.98
C GLU A 351 -8.32 -20.05 29.08
N ARG A 352 -8.13 -18.74 29.24
CA ARG A 352 -8.79 -17.72 28.40
C ARG A 352 -8.34 -17.80 26.94
N ILE A 353 -7.04 -18.00 26.70
CA ILE A 353 -6.48 -18.24 25.37
C ILE A 353 -7.07 -19.52 24.77
N ASP A 354 -7.03 -20.63 25.51
CA ASP A 354 -7.50 -21.94 25.04
C ASP A 354 -9.01 -21.94 24.73
N ALA A 355 -9.82 -21.17 25.47
CA ALA A 355 -11.25 -21.04 25.22
C ALA A 355 -11.59 -20.29 23.93
N LYS A 356 -10.71 -19.39 23.46
CA LYS A 356 -10.89 -18.60 22.22
C LYS A 356 -10.21 -19.23 21.01
N ARG A 357 -9.16 -20.01 21.26
CA ARG A 357 -8.36 -20.63 20.21
C ARG A 357 -9.18 -21.67 19.45
N ARG A 358 -9.15 -21.61 18.12
CA ARG A 358 -9.62 -22.71 17.28
C ARG A 358 -8.58 -23.82 17.29
N LYS A 359 -8.97 -25.04 17.66
CA LYS A 359 -8.09 -26.21 17.64
C LYS A 359 -8.59 -27.18 16.58
N THR A 360 -7.69 -27.63 15.72
CA THR A 360 -7.93 -28.69 14.74
C THR A 360 -7.52 -30.02 15.39
N PRO A 361 -8.44 -30.98 15.56
CA PRO A 361 -8.11 -32.30 16.08
C PRO A 361 -7.26 -33.08 15.07
N THR A 362 -6.53 -34.09 15.54
CA THR A 362 -5.61 -34.90 14.71
C THR A 362 -6.27 -35.47 13.45
N GLU A 363 -7.51 -35.94 13.58
CA GLU A 363 -8.30 -36.54 12.49
C GLU A 363 -8.65 -35.57 11.34
N ASP A 364 -8.71 -34.27 11.64
CA ASP A 364 -9.02 -33.22 10.66
C ASP A 364 -7.75 -32.64 10.00
N ILE A 365 -6.56 -33.08 10.44
CA ILE A 365 -5.29 -32.70 9.83
C ILE A 365 -4.96 -33.66 8.69
N THR A 366 -4.72 -33.12 7.50
CA THR A 366 -4.22 -33.88 6.35
C THR A 366 -2.72 -33.75 6.24
N PHE A 367 -2.02 -34.86 6.51
CA PHE A 367 -0.58 -35.00 6.36
C PHE A 367 -0.24 -35.53 4.97
N ALA A 368 0.78 -34.95 4.34
CA ALA A 368 1.33 -35.45 3.09
C ALA A 368 2.86 -35.41 3.12
N MET A 369 3.54 -36.40 2.52
CA MET A 369 4.99 -36.59 2.67
C MET A 369 5.82 -35.38 2.18
N ARG A 370 5.25 -34.59 1.26
CA ARG A 370 5.89 -33.41 0.68
C ARG A 370 5.71 -32.12 1.47
N GLN A 371 4.82 -32.09 2.46
CA GLN A 371 4.64 -30.91 3.32
C GLN A 371 5.92 -30.60 4.11
N LYS A 372 6.17 -29.31 4.36
CA LYS A 372 7.45 -28.82 4.93
C LYS A 372 7.32 -28.31 6.38
N TRP A 373 6.12 -28.35 6.96
CA TRP A 373 5.86 -27.83 8.32
C TRP A 373 6.20 -28.84 9.44
N PHE A 374 6.45 -30.11 9.09
CA PHE A 374 6.91 -31.16 10.01
C PHE A 374 8.21 -31.82 9.53
N ASP A 375 8.87 -32.54 10.44
CA ASP A 375 10.19 -33.12 10.20
C ASP A 375 10.17 -34.27 9.17
N LYS A 376 11.17 -34.32 8.29
CA LYS A 376 11.33 -35.41 7.31
C LYS A 376 11.66 -36.75 7.95
N ALA A 377 12.06 -36.77 9.22
CA ALA A 377 12.23 -37.99 10.01
C ALA A 377 10.97 -38.87 10.00
N TYR A 378 9.77 -38.28 10.10
CA TYR A 378 8.50 -39.02 10.06
C TYR A 378 8.26 -39.69 8.70
N VAL A 379 8.58 -38.99 7.60
CA VAL A 379 8.51 -39.56 6.26
C VAL A 379 9.50 -40.72 6.12
N LEU A 380 10.71 -40.56 6.63
CA LEU A 380 11.74 -41.59 6.59
C LEU A 380 11.32 -42.83 7.41
N GLU A 381 10.79 -42.64 8.61
CA GLU A 381 10.27 -43.71 9.46
C GLU A 381 9.17 -44.50 8.74
N PHE A 382 8.18 -43.81 8.21
CA PHE A 382 7.09 -44.41 7.45
C PHE A 382 7.60 -45.23 6.25
N LEU A 383 8.52 -44.67 5.46
CA LEU A 383 9.10 -45.36 4.31
C LEU A 383 9.89 -46.61 4.74
N GLN A 384 10.59 -46.56 5.88
CA GLN A 384 11.28 -47.73 6.43
C GLN A 384 10.31 -48.82 6.88
N ALA A 385 9.20 -48.44 7.53
CA ALA A 385 8.14 -49.36 7.95
C ALA A 385 7.44 -50.04 6.76
N ASN A 386 7.34 -49.34 5.62
CA ASN A 386 6.71 -49.83 4.39
C ASN A 386 7.69 -50.48 3.39
N GLY A 387 8.82 -50.99 3.88
CA GLY A 387 9.72 -51.84 3.08
C GLY A 387 10.75 -51.10 2.24
N TYR A 388 10.89 -49.78 2.38
CA TYR A 388 11.93 -48.97 1.70
C TYR A 388 13.18 -48.74 2.55
N LYS A 389 13.38 -49.53 3.60
CA LYS A 389 14.50 -49.40 4.53
C LYS A 389 15.85 -49.55 3.82
N ARG A 390 16.72 -48.53 3.96
CA ARG A 390 18.02 -48.40 3.26
C ARG A 390 17.92 -48.33 1.73
N THR A 391 16.71 -48.32 1.18
CA THR A 391 16.44 -48.17 -0.26
C THR A 391 16.10 -46.73 -0.60
N ILE A 392 15.40 -46.04 0.29
CA ILE A 392 15.18 -44.59 0.21
C ILE A 392 15.81 -43.94 1.45
N THR A 393 16.62 -42.91 1.23
CA THR A 393 17.31 -42.17 2.30
C THR A 393 17.20 -40.67 2.05
N TYR A 394 17.15 -39.88 3.13
CA TYR A 394 17.22 -38.43 3.05
C TYR A 394 18.65 -37.95 3.37
N SER A 395 19.15 -36.98 2.60
CA SER A 395 20.48 -36.39 2.78
C SER A 395 20.32 -34.98 3.32
N GLU A 396 20.39 -34.77 4.63
CA GLU A 396 20.24 -33.44 5.26
C GLU A 396 21.19 -32.40 4.65
N GLU A 397 22.46 -32.77 4.44
CA GLU A 397 23.46 -31.89 3.80
C GLU A 397 23.05 -31.39 2.40
N ARG A 398 22.27 -32.18 1.67
CA ARG A 398 21.83 -31.85 0.30
C ARG A 398 20.38 -31.42 0.22
N GLY A 399 19.59 -31.59 1.29
CA GLY A 399 18.15 -31.38 1.26
C GLY A 399 17.37 -32.34 0.36
N GLU A 400 17.97 -33.43 -0.13
CA GLU A 400 17.39 -34.29 -1.18
C GLU A 400 17.18 -35.75 -0.74
N TRP A 401 16.11 -36.36 -1.24
CA TRP A 401 15.84 -37.80 -1.18
C TRP A 401 16.67 -38.56 -2.22
N LYS A 402 17.14 -39.76 -1.87
CA LYS A 402 17.93 -40.62 -2.76
C LYS A 402 17.46 -42.07 -2.72
N ALA A 403 17.50 -42.70 -3.89
CA ALA A 403 17.40 -44.14 -4.02
C ALA A 403 18.79 -44.78 -3.87
N VAL A 404 18.90 -45.84 -3.08
CA VAL A 404 20.14 -46.58 -2.85
C VAL A 404 19.95 -48.02 -3.30
N GLY A 405 20.83 -48.47 -4.21
CA GLY A 405 20.85 -49.86 -4.69
C GLY A 405 19.72 -50.24 -5.66
N VAL A 406 18.88 -49.30 -6.10
CA VAL A 406 17.76 -49.53 -7.02
C VAL A 406 17.73 -48.46 -8.12
N SER A 407 17.71 -48.88 -9.39
CA SER A 407 17.76 -47.99 -10.56
C SER A 407 16.48 -47.97 -11.40
N GLY A 408 15.47 -48.78 -11.06
CA GLY A 408 14.21 -48.89 -11.82
C GLY A 408 13.00 -49.22 -10.95
N GLY A 409 11.81 -49.20 -11.56
CA GLY A 409 10.53 -49.44 -10.88
C GLY A 409 9.99 -48.21 -10.14
N ILE A 410 9.16 -48.44 -9.12
CA ILE A 410 8.47 -47.38 -8.38
C ILE A 410 9.40 -46.57 -7.46
N VAL A 411 10.50 -47.16 -6.98
CA VAL A 411 11.41 -46.51 -6.00
C VAL A 411 12.01 -45.21 -6.53
N PRO A 412 12.65 -45.16 -7.72
CA PRO A 412 13.10 -43.89 -8.29
C PRO A 412 11.96 -42.89 -8.50
N GLN A 413 10.72 -43.35 -8.70
CA GLN A 413 9.57 -42.47 -8.89
C GLN A 413 9.07 -41.87 -7.59
N ILE A 414 9.10 -42.62 -6.48
CA ILE A 414 8.86 -42.09 -5.14
C ILE A 414 9.91 -41.02 -4.81
N VAL A 415 11.19 -41.29 -5.12
CA VAL A 415 12.27 -40.31 -4.93
C VAL A 415 12.10 -39.08 -5.81
N ASN A 416 11.68 -39.24 -7.07
CA ASN A 416 11.35 -38.11 -7.93
C ASN A 416 10.20 -37.29 -7.34
N TYR A 417 9.12 -37.95 -6.93
CA TYR A 417 7.96 -37.33 -6.31
C TYR A 417 8.32 -36.52 -5.06
N LEU A 418 9.07 -37.11 -4.12
CA LEU A 418 9.49 -36.46 -2.87
C LEU A 418 10.43 -35.27 -3.11
N ASN A 419 11.20 -35.28 -4.21
CA ASN A 419 12.05 -34.17 -4.64
C ASN A 419 11.36 -33.23 -5.64
N GLU A 420 10.03 -33.31 -5.78
CA GLU A 420 9.24 -32.44 -6.67
C GLU A 420 9.65 -32.52 -8.16
N LYS A 421 10.22 -33.66 -8.55
CA LYS A 421 10.64 -33.98 -9.93
C LYS A 421 9.54 -34.78 -10.63
N PRO A 422 9.35 -34.62 -11.95
CA PRO A 422 8.35 -35.37 -12.69
C PRO A 422 8.52 -36.88 -12.54
N ILE A 423 7.42 -37.60 -12.36
CA ILE A 423 7.39 -39.06 -12.41
C ILE A 423 7.65 -39.51 -13.86
N ALA A 424 8.71 -40.27 -14.06
CA ALA A 424 9.17 -40.75 -15.35
C ALA A 424 8.93 -42.26 -15.47
N GLY A 425 8.06 -42.70 -16.39
CA GLY A 425 7.71 -44.12 -16.49
C GLY A 425 7.27 -44.60 -17.85
N GLY A 426 7.32 -43.76 -18.90
CA GLY A 426 6.76 -44.11 -20.21
C GLY A 426 5.30 -44.56 -20.08
N THR A 427 5.02 -45.82 -20.43
CA THR A 427 3.69 -46.43 -20.34
C THR A 427 3.20 -46.71 -18.91
N LYS A 428 4.09 -46.72 -17.90
CA LYS A 428 3.77 -47.05 -16.50
C LYS A 428 3.52 -45.84 -15.59
N VAL A 429 3.48 -44.63 -16.13
CA VAL A 429 3.33 -43.40 -15.31
C VAL A 429 2.05 -43.43 -14.47
N ALA A 430 0.94 -43.93 -15.01
CA ALA A 430 -0.32 -44.06 -14.28
C ALA A 430 -0.18 -45.03 -13.09
N GLU A 431 0.36 -46.23 -13.32
CA GLU A 431 0.64 -47.23 -12.27
C GLU A 431 1.50 -46.65 -11.15
N TYR A 432 2.54 -45.88 -11.49
CA TYR A 432 3.39 -45.25 -10.47
C TYR A 432 2.69 -44.12 -9.71
N LYS A 433 1.84 -43.33 -10.37
CA LYS A 433 1.03 -42.30 -9.70
C LYS A 433 0.04 -42.93 -8.71
N ASP A 434 -0.64 -43.99 -9.11
CA ASP A 434 -1.59 -44.71 -8.25
C ASP A 434 -0.87 -45.31 -7.04
N GLY A 435 0.30 -45.91 -7.24
CA GLY A 435 1.12 -46.43 -6.16
C GLY A 435 1.59 -45.35 -5.18
N ILE A 436 1.96 -44.17 -5.66
CA ILE A 436 2.33 -43.03 -4.81
C ILE A 436 1.11 -42.46 -4.07
N LYS A 437 -0.07 -42.41 -4.71
CA LYS A 437 -1.31 -41.98 -4.07
C LYS A 437 -1.68 -42.91 -2.90
N ALA A 438 -1.63 -44.22 -3.11
CA ALA A 438 -1.85 -45.20 -2.05
C ALA A 438 -0.83 -45.04 -0.89
N LEU A 439 0.42 -44.68 -1.23
CA LEU A 439 1.46 -44.42 -0.24
C LEU A 439 1.19 -43.15 0.57
N GLU A 440 0.66 -42.08 -0.04
CA GLU A 440 0.23 -40.86 0.67
C GLU A 440 -0.97 -41.13 1.59
N GLU A 441 -1.96 -41.92 1.15
CA GLU A 441 -3.10 -42.31 1.99
C GLU A 441 -2.64 -43.10 3.23
N GLN A 442 -1.71 -44.04 3.03
CA GLN A 442 -1.08 -44.79 4.13
C GLN A 442 -0.25 -43.88 5.04
N PHE A 443 0.49 -42.92 4.48
CA PHE A 443 1.27 -41.96 5.26
C PHE A 443 0.36 -41.10 6.13
N ASN A 444 -0.75 -40.58 5.59
CA ASN A 444 -1.71 -39.81 6.36
C ASN A 444 -2.28 -40.63 7.54
N ALA A 445 -2.71 -41.87 7.29
CA ALA A 445 -3.20 -42.76 8.34
C ALA A 445 -2.13 -43.11 9.39
N PHE A 446 -0.88 -43.31 8.95
CA PHE A 446 0.27 -43.52 9.82
C PHE A 446 0.51 -42.32 10.73
N MET A 447 0.49 -41.10 10.19
CA MET A 447 0.68 -39.86 10.96
C MET A 447 -0.45 -39.64 11.97
N GLN A 448 -1.70 -39.89 11.59
CA GLN A 448 -2.87 -39.75 12.47
C GLN A 448 -2.88 -40.75 13.64
N SER A 449 -2.20 -41.89 13.49
CA SER A 449 -2.08 -42.93 14.53
C SER A 449 -0.68 -43.03 15.14
N HIS A 450 0.20 -42.06 14.84
CA HIS A 450 1.58 -42.05 15.31
C HIS A 450 1.64 -41.88 16.84
N SER A 451 2.69 -42.43 17.47
CA SER A 451 2.88 -42.27 18.92
C SER A 451 3.05 -40.80 19.33
N ASP A 452 3.69 -39.99 18.48
CA ASP A 452 3.81 -38.53 18.62
C ASP A 452 2.56 -37.76 18.11
N GLY A 453 1.42 -38.43 17.89
CA GLY A 453 0.25 -37.81 17.26
C GLY A 453 -0.24 -36.55 17.99
N GLU A 454 -0.19 -36.54 19.33
CA GLU A 454 -0.54 -35.37 20.14
C GLU A 454 0.43 -34.22 19.92
N ASP A 455 1.74 -34.49 19.92
CA ASP A 455 2.78 -33.47 19.69
C ASP A 455 2.70 -32.88 18.28
N LEU A 456 2.45 -33.72 17.26
CA LEU A 456 2.22 -33.27 15.88
C LEU A 456 0.97 -32.40 15.75
N THR A 457 -0.09 -32.76 16.46
CA THR A 457 -1.34 -31.99 16.50
C THR A 457 -1.15 -30.66 17.20
N ASN A 458 -0.41 -30.65 18.30
CA ASN A 458 -0.03 -29.43 19.00
C ASN A 458 0.79 -28.54 18.06
N ARG A 459 1.84 -29.07 17.44
CA ARG A 459 2.67 -28.35 16.46
C ARG A 459 1.85 -27.79 15.30
N TYR A 460 0.94 -28.57 14.72
CA TYR A 460 0.04 -28.07 13.67
C TYR A 460 -0.77 -26.88 14.17
N ASN A 461 -1.41 -27.02 15.33
CA ASN A 461 -2.21 -25.94 15.90
C ASN A 461 -1.35 -24.72 16.26
N GLU A 462 -0.10 -24.89 16.65
CA GLU A 462 0.83 -23.80 16.92
C GLU A 462 1.20 -23.05 15.65
N THR A 463 1.48 -23.80 14.59
CA THR A 463 1.83 -23.25 13.27
C THR A 463 0.63 -22.56 12.62
N PHE A 464 -0.52 -23.24 12.52
CA PHE A 464 -1.66 -22.80 11.71
C PHE A 464 -2.75 -22.08 12.52
N ASN A 465 -2.91 -22.40 13.80
CA ASN A 465 -3.97 -21.89 14.67
C ASN A 465 -3.41 -21.17 15.91
N GLY A 466 -2.25 -20.51 15.74
CA GLY A 466 -1.52 -19.78 16.79
C GLY A 466 -1.95 -18.33 17.00
N TYR A 467 -2.97 -17.86 16.28
CA TYR A 467 -3.48 -16.48 16.37
C TYR A 467 -4.89 -16.45 16.97
N VAL A 468 -5.11 -15.57 17.95
CA VAL A 468 -6.42 -15.28 18.52
C VAL A 468 -6.79 -13.84 18.22
N GLU A 469 -7.96 -13.63 17.63
CA GLU A 469 -8.42 -12.28 17.26
C GLU A 469 -8.67 -11.42 18.51
N PHE A 470 -8.19 -10.18 18.49
CA PHE A 470 -8.47 -9.19 19.51
C PHE A 470 -9.79 -8.48 19.21
N ASN A 471 -10.66 -8.36 20.22
CA ASN A 471 -11.89 -7.58 20.12
C ASN A 471 -11.58 -6.10 20.34
N PHE A 472 -11.73 -5.29 19.28
CA PHE A 472 -11.49 -3.85 19.37
C PHE A 472 -12.74 -3.11 19.83
N SER A 473 -12.56 -1.96 20.49
CA SER A 473 -13.67 -1.09 20.85
C SER A 473 -14.43 -0.63 19.60
N ASN A 474 -15.75 -0.58 19.71
CA ASN A 474 -16.65 -0.05 18.68
C ASN A 474 -17.03 1.43 18.90
N SER A 475 -16.48 2.07 19.94
CA SER A 475 -16.69 3.48 20.28
C SER A 475 -16.19 4.42 19.18
N ASP A 476 -16.60 5.70 19.23
CA ASP A 476 -16.13 6.71 18.28
C ASP A 476 -14.60 6.81 18.25
N LEU A 477 -14.02 7.05 17.07
CA LEU A 477 -12.57 7.12 16.86
C LEU A 477 -11.95 8.44 17.36
N GLY A 478 -12.75 9.46 17.66
CA GLY A 478 -12.29 10.76 18.13
C GLY A 478 -11.51 11.54 17.08
N LEU A 479 -11.91 11.46 15.80
CA LEU A 479 -11.17 12.07 14.68
C LEU A 479 -11.25 13.61 14.71
N LYS A 480 -10.10 14.29 14.67
CA LYS A 480 -10.02 15.76 14.84
C LYS A 480 -10.18 16.60 13.55
N ASN A 481 -9.87 16.05 12.36
CA ASN A 481 -9.95 16.75 11.05
C ASN A 481 -11.10 16.25 10.14
N VAL A 482 -12.21 15.79 10.72
CA VAL A 482 -13.39 15.35 9.94
C VAL A 482 -14.47 16.42 9.91
N SER A 483 -15.25 16.44 8.84
CA SER A 483 -16.33 17.41 8.62
C SER A 483 -17.52 17.21 9.56
N GLY A 484 -17.64 16.04 10.19
CA GLY A 484 -18.79 15.59 10.98
C GLY A 484 -20.01 15.18 10.14
N LYS A 485 -19.96 15.32 8.81
CA LYS A 485 -21.06 14.92 7.92
C LYS A 485 -21.15 13.41 7.74
N ILE A 486 -20.01 12.73 7.84
CA ILE A 486 -19.88 11.28 7.81
C ILE A 486 -19.31 10.84 9.14
N ILE A 487 -20.05 10.00 9.86
CA ILE A 487 -19.64 9.43 11.14
C ILE A 487 -19.52 7.93 10.90
N PRO A 488 -18.32 7.33 11.09
CA PRO A 488 -18.17 5.90 10.88
C PRO A 488 -19.05 5.09 11.84
N HIS A 489 -19.64 4.02 11.34
CA HIS A 489 -20.45 3.10 12.14
C HIS A 489 -19.59 2.32 13.15
N SER A 490 -20.24 1.73 14.15
CA SER A 490 -19.59 0.93 15.20
C SER A 490 -18.66 -0.16 14.66
N TYR A 491 -19.12 -0.93 13.66
CA TYR A 491 -18.29 -1.96 13.01
C TYR A 491 -17.12 -1.37 12.20
N GLN A 492 -17.29 -0.15 11.68
CA GLN A 492 -16.23 0.55 10.96
C GLN A 492 -15.16 1.01 11.94
N ASN A 493 -15.55 1.58 13.09
CA ASN A 493 -14.63 1.97 14.16
C ASN A 493 -13.80 0.79 14.66
N GLU A 494 -14.44 -0.36 14.91
CA GLU A 494 -13.77 -1.60 15.29
C GLU A 494 -12.77 -2.06 14.21
N GLY A 495 -13.21 -2.13 12.95
CA GLY A 495 -12.36 -2.55 11.83
C GLY A 495 -11.18 -1.61 11.58
N ILE A 496 -11.37 -0.29 11.75
CA ILE A 496 -10.32 0.72 11.61
C ILE A 496 -9.29 0.59 12.74
N ARG A 497 -9.72 0.42 13.99
CA ARG A 497 -8.79 0.18 15.12
C ARG A 497 -7.96 -1.07 14.89
N ARG A 498 -8.60 -2.14 14.40
CA ARG A 498 -7.93 -3.39 14.04
C ARG A 498 -6.87 -3.18 12.95
N LEU A 499 -7.25 -2.64 11.80
CA LEU A 499 -6.30 -2.37 10.70
C LEU A 499 -5.19 -1.42 11.12
N SER A 500 -5.50 -0.41 11.92
CA SER A 500 -4.53 0.55 12.43
C SER A 500 -3.54 -0.09 13.40
N ARG A 501 -3.97 -0.98 14.30
CA ARG A 501 -3.07 -1.68 15.23
C ARG A 501 -2.19 -2.69 14.50
N GLU A 502 -2.76 -3.53 13.63
CA GLU A 502 -2.01 -4.51 12.83
C GLU A 502 -1.10 -3.81 11.80
N GLY A 503 -1.49 -2.63 11.33
CA GLY A 503 -0.73 -1.84 10.35
C GLY A 503 -0.79 -2.39 8.93
N LYS A 504 -1.46 -3.52 8.71
CA LYS A 504 -1.68 -4.16 7.42
C LYS A 504 -2.98 -4.96 7.45
N GLY A 505 -3.59 -5.20 6.29
CA GLY A 505 -4.76 -6.09 6.22
C GLY A 505 -5.65 -5.87 5.01
N ILE A 506 -6.68 -6.71 4.89
CA ILE A 506 -7.74 -6.63 3.88
C ILE A 506 -9.02 -6.13 4.55
N LEU A 507 -9.55 -5.01 4.05
CA LEU A 507 -10.89 -4.54 4.36
C LEU A 507 -11.89 -5.23 3.40
N GLY A 508 -12.40 -6.37 3.85
CA GLY A 508 -13.26 -7.30 3.14
C GLY A 508 -14.76 -7.03 3.30
N TRP A 509 -15.18 -5.77 3.35
CA TRP A 509 -16.60 -5.44 3.53
C TRP A 509 -17.37 -5.54 2.21
N ASP A 510 -18.64 -5.94 2.27
CA ASP A 510 -19.53 -5.99 1.11
C ASP A 510 -19.64 -4.64 0.37
N VAL A 511 -20.11 -4.70 -0.88
CA VAL A 511 -20.41 -3.50 -1.66
C VAL A 511 -21.47 -2.68 -0.93
N GLY A 512 -21.26 -1.37 -0.83
CA GLY A 512 -22.18 -0.46 -0.14
C GLY A 512 -21.92 -0.27 1.36
N LEU A 513 -21.06 -1.07 2.01
CA LEU A 513 -20.71 -0.92 3.43
C LEU A 513 -19.72 0.23 3.75
N GLY A 514 -19.51 1.16 2.81
CA GLY A 514 -18.68 2.34 3.04
C GLY A 514 -17.17 2.06 3.16
N LYS A 515 -16.62 1.14 2.36
CA LYS A 515 -15.17 0.86 2.29
C LYS A 515 -14.32 2.12 2.06
N SER A 516 -14.75 3.01 1.16
CA SER A 516 -14.05 4.26 0.87
C SER A 516 -13.95 5.14 2.13
N TYR A 517 -15.06 5.38 2.82
CA TYR A 517 -15.06 6.11 4.09
C TYR A 517 -14.27 5.39 5.18
N GLY A 518 -14.30 4.06 5.22
CA GLY A 518 -13.44 3.25 6.10
C GLY A 518 -11.95 3.49 5.85
N ALA A 519 -11.55 3.59 4.58
CA ALA A 519 -10.16 3.88 4.21
C ALA A 519 -9.73 5.32 4.53
N LEU A 520 -10.60 6.31 4.29
CA LEU A 520 -10.33 7.70 4.69
C LEU A 520 -10.25 7.84 6.21
N ALA A 521 -11.16 7.19 6.95
CA ALA A 521 -11.14 7.16 8.40
C ALA A 521 -9.90 6.43 8.94
N LEU A 522 -9.44 5.35 8.30
CA LEU A 522 -8.18 4.69 8.62
C LEU A 522 -6.97 5.60 8.40
N GLN A 523 -6.93 6.33 7.27
CA GLN A 523 -5.86 7.31 7.02
C GLN A 523 -5.85 8.39 8.10
N ALA A 524 -7.00 9.00 8.39
CA ALA A 524 -7.14 10.06 9.38
C ALA A 524 -6.74 9.57 10.79
N TYR A 525 -7.16 8.37 11.15
CA TYR A 525 -6.83 7.75 12.44
C TYR A 525 -5.32 7.43 12.53
N ASN A 526 -4.72 6.89 11.47
CA ASN A 526 -3.27 6.62 11.45
C ASN A 526 -2.44 7.90 11.52
N GLU A 527 -2.86 8.99 10.84
CA GLU A 527 -2.21 10.29 10.93
C GLU A 527 -2.30 10.85 12.36
N GLN A 528 -3.50 10.83 12.95
CA GLN A 528 -3.74 11.30 14.33
C GLN A 528 -2.94 10.51 15.37
N MET A 529 -2.77 9.20 15.19
CA MET A 529 -2.00 8.33 16.07
C MET A 529 -0.50 8.32 15.76
N GLY A 530 -0.03 9.11 14.78
CA GLY A 530 1.37 9.16 14.36
C GLY A 530 1.88 7.87 13.71
N ARG A 531 0.98 7.00 13.23
CA ARG A 531 1.29 5.69 12.62
C ARG A 531 1.64 5.77 11.13
N ALA A 532 1.22 6.83 10.44
CA ALA A 532 1.60 7.11 9.06
C ALA A 532 1.68 8.63 8.86
N LYS A 533 2.72 9.10 8.19
CA LYS A 533 2.87 10.52 7.82
C LYS A 533 2.28 10.79 6.46
N ARG A 534 2.47 9.87 5.51
CA ARG A 534 1.88 9.95 4.16
C ARG A 534 1.30 8.63 3.70
N THR A 535 0.02 8.67 3.35
CA THR A 535 -0.72 7.53 2.78
C THR A 535 -0.96 7.75 1.29
N CYS A 536 -0.67 6.73 0.48
CA CYS A 536 -1.09 6.69 -0.92
C CYS A 536 -2.35 5.84 -1.04
N ILE A 537 -3.40 6.35 -1.67
CA ILE A 537 -4.57 5.57 -2.06
C ILE A 537 -4.56 5.42 -3.58
N THR A 538 -4.51 4.18 -4.06
CA THR A 538 -4.52 3.87 -5.48
C THR A 538 -5.86 3.28 -5.90
N VAL A 539 -6.51 3.90 -6.90
CA VAL A 539 -7.91 3.62 -7.26
C VAL A 539 -8.08 3.39 -8.77
N PRO A 540 -9.10 2.64 -9.22
CA PRO A 540 -9.44 2.58 -10.64
C PRO A 540 -9.77 3.97 -11.22
N ASP A 541 -9.43 4.22 -12.50
CA ASP A 541 -9.68 5.53 -13.16
C ASP A 541 -11.15 5.95 -13.09
N ALA A 542 -12.06 4.97 -13.23
CA ALA A 542 -13.51 5.20 -13.24
C ALA A 542 -14.07 5.73 -11.91
N VAL A 543 -13.39 5.50 -10.79
CA VAL A 543 -13.89 5.87 -9.45
C VAL A 543 -13.09 7.01 -8.80
N LEU A 544 -12.02 7.50 -9.43
CA LEU A 544 -11.20 8.58 -8.87
C LEU A 544 -12.02 9.85 -8.57
N ALA A 545 -13.05 10.14 -9.38
CA ALA A 545 -13.95 11.27 -9.16
C ALA A 545 -14.81 11.08 -7.91
N ASN A 546 -15.31 9.86 -7.68
CA ASN A 546 -16.07 9.53 -6.48
C ASN A 546 -15.21 9.71 -5.23
N TRP A 547 -13.96 9.21 -5.25
CA TRP A 547 -13.00 9.43 -4.17
C TRP A 547 -12.70 10.92 -3.92
N TYR A 548 -12.67 11.75 -4.98
CA TYR A 548 -12.55 13.20 -4.82
C TYR A 548 -13.78 13.80 -4.12
N HIS A 549 -15.00 13.38 -4.45
CA HIS A 549 -16.17 13.92 -3.74
C HIS A 549 -16.28 13.40 -2.30
N GLU A 550 -15.95 12.13 -2.08
CA GLU A 550 -16.00 11.50 -0.76
C GLU A 550 -14.96 12.09 0.20
N HIS A 551 -13.71 12.35 -0.24
CA HIS A 551 -12.73 12.98 0.66
C HIS A 551 -13.15 14.41 1.06
N LYS A 552 -13.70 15.20 0.13
CA LYS A 552 -14.17 16.56 0.42
C LYS A 552 -15.37 16.54 1.35
N LEU A 553 -16.20 15.49 1.28
CA LEU A 553 -17.31 15.31 2.21
C LEU A 553 -16.83 14.85 3.58
N PHE A 554 -15.78 14.03 3.65
CA PHE A 554 -15.27 13.44 4.88
C PHE A 554 -14.40 14.39 5.70
N TYR A 555 -13.45 15.11 5.09
CA TYR A 555 -12.52 15.99 5.80
C TYR A 555 -13.04 17.42 5.94
N LYS A 556 -12.57 18.11 6.98
CA LYS A 556 -12.80 19.56 7.16
C LYS A 556 -11.79 20.38 6.38
N ASP A 557 -10.50 20.04 6.49
CA ASP A 557 -9.41 20.61 5.71
C ASP A 557 -8.78 19.56 4.80
N THR A 558 -8.61 19.91 3.52
CA THR A 558 -8.03 19.07 2.46
C THR A 558 -6.75 19.68 1.88
N SER A 559 -6.19 20.73 2.49
CA SER A 559 -5.04 21.48 1.98
C SER A 559 -3.75 20.65 1.85
N ASN A 560 -3.60 19.63 2.70
CA ASN A 560 -2.48 18.68 2.72
C ASN A 560 -2.77 17.39 1.93
N MET A 561 -3.75 17.41 1.04
CA MET A 561 -4.16 16.24 0.25
C MET A 561 -4.02 16.52 -1.25
N LEU A 562 -3.63 15.51 -2.02
CA LEU A 562 -3.39 15.64 -3.46
C LEU A 562 -4.07 14.54 -4.25
N PHE A 563 -4.79 14.94 -5.31
CA PHE A 563 -5.35 14.04 -6.31
C PHE A 563 -4.54 14.12 -7.61
N VAL A 564 -4.10 12.98 -8.12
CA VAL A 564 -3.33 12.85 -9.37
C VAL A 564 -4.17 12.14 -10.44
N GLY A 565 -4.37 12.81 -11.57
CA GLY A 565 -5.15 12.32 -12.71
C GLY A 565 -6.41 13.14 -12.99
N MET A 566 -6.85 13.95 -12.04
CA MET A 566 -7.92 14.93 -12.22
C MET A 566 -7.72 16.17 -11.34
N SER A 567 -8.34 17.27 -11.77
CA SER A 567 -8.40 18.52 -11.05
C SER A 567 -9.79 19.12 -11.12
N PRO A 568 -10.20 19.92 -10.11
CA PRO A 568 -11.40 20.73 -10.20
C PRO A 568 -11.28 21.72 -11.35
N LYS A 569 -12.33 21.79 -12.17
CA LYS A 569 -12.44 22.78 -13.24
C LYS A 569 -12.51 24.16 -12.62
N ARG A 570 -11.65 25.07 -13.08
CA ARG A 570 -11.66 26.46 -12.67
C ARG A 570 -12.24 27.34 -13.76
N ASP A 571 -13.01 28.35 -13.38
CA ASP A 571 -13.45 29.40 -14.29
C ASP A 571 -12.34 30.42 -14.56
N LYS A 572 -12.65 31.47 -15.34
CA LYS A 572 -11.69 32.52 -15.69
C LYS A 572 -11.20 33.33 -14.48
N ASP A 573 -11.98 33.34 -13.40
CA ASP A 573 -11.69 34.04 -12.15
C ASP A 573 -10.97 33.13 -11.15
N GLY A 574 -10.68 31.87 -11.52
CA GLY A 574 -9.97 30.90 -10.71
C GLY A 574 -10.86 30.14 -9.70
N ASN A 575 -12.17 30.38 -9.69
CA ASN A 575 -13.11 29.71 -8.80
C ASN A 575 -13.45 28.31 -9.31
N ILE A 576 -13.72 27.37 -8.39
CA ILE A 576 -14.11 26.02 -8.75
C ILE A 576 -15.54 26.04 -9.31
N VAL A 577 -15.70 25.53 -10.52
CA VAL A 577 -17.01 25.39 -11.16
C VAL A 577 -17.77 24.25 -10.47
N GLN A 578 -19.03 24.51 -10.11
CA GLN A 578 -19.92 23.52 -9.50
C GLN A 578 -21.15 23.27 -10.38
N GLU A 579 -21.66 22.04 -10.34
CA GLU A 579 -22.88 21.61 -11.02
C GLU A 579 -23.87 20.98 -10.03
N ARG A 580 -25.15 20.94 -10.42
CA ARG A 580 -26.20 20.30 -9.61
C ARG A 580 -26.08 18.78 -9.70
N VAL A 581 -26.17 18.12 -8.55
CA VAL A 581 -26.23 16.65 -8.47
C VAL A 581 -27.64 16.22 -8.87
N LEU A 582 -27.75 15.28 -9.80
CA LEU A 582 -29.02 14.75 -10.28
C LEU A 582 -29.25 13.30 -9.79
N ASP A 583 -30.51 12.90 -9.63
CA ASP A 583 -30.92 11.52 -9.34
C ASP A 583 -31.01 10.67 -10.63
N GLU A 584 -31.31 9.37 -10.49
CA GLU A 584 -31.44 8.43 -11.62
C GLU A 584 -32.56 8.81 -12.61
N LYS A 585 -33.46 9.70 -12.21
CA LYS A 585 -34.57 10.22 -13.03
C LYS A 585 -34.26 11.60 -13.61
N GLY A 586 -33.06 12.13 -13.38
CA GLY A 586 -32.59 13.43 -13.86
C GLY A 586 -33.08 14.64 -13.05
N ASN A 587 -33.65 14.44 -11.86
CA ASN A 587 -34.10 15.53 -10.98
C ASN A 587 -32.98 15.97 -10.03
N PRO A 588 -32.93 17.24 -9.59
CA PRO A 588 -31.97 17.69 -8.58
C PRO A 588 -32.08 16.88 -7.29
N LYS A 589 -30.95 16.31 -6.86
CA LYS A 589 -30.86 15.59 -5.59
C LYS A 589 -30.84 16.61 -4.47
N GLN A 590 -31.76 16.46 -3.52
CA GLN A 590 -31.88 17.38 -2.40
C GLN A 590 -31.26 16.80 -1.12
N ASP A 591 -30.71 17.66 -0.28
CA ASP A 591 -30.26 17.31 1.06
C ASP A 591 -31.45 17.06 2.02
N LYS A 592 -31.17 16.70 3.27
CA LYS A 592 -32.21 16.47 4.30
C LYS A 592 -33.06 17.71 4.59
N ASN A 593 -32.62 18.90 4.17
CA ASN A 593 -33.29 20.18 4.35
C ASN A 593 -34.03 20.64 3.08
N GLY A 594 -34.05 19.82 2.02
CA GLY A 594 -34.71 20.15 0.75
C GLY A 594 -33.91 21.11 -0.14
N GLN A 595 -32.61 21.31 0.12
CA GLN A 595 -31.74 22.14 -0.72
C GLN A 595 -31.06 21.30 -1.80
N ASP A 596 -31.00 21.82 -3.02
CA ASP A 596 -30.31 21.18 -4.14
C ASP A 596 -28.82 20.97 -3.79
N LEU A 597 -28.33 19.76 -4.01
CA LEU A 597 -26.93 19.41 -3.82
C LEU A 597 -26.10 19.86 -5.03
N TYR A 598 -24.93 20.41 -4.74
CA TYR A 598 -23.94 20.82 -5.74
C TYR A 598 -22.63 20.06 -5.54
N GLN A 599 -21.94 19.76 -6.64
CA GLN A 599 -20.63 19.10 -6.63
C GLN A 599 -19.65 19.83 -7.56
N ASP A 600 -18.35 19.71 -7.26
CA ASP A 600 -17.30 20.29 -8.09
C ASP A 600 -17.23 19.59 -9.45
N VAL A 601 -17.11 20.34 -10.54
CA VAL A 601 -16.89 19.75 -11.86
C VAL A 601 -15.43 19.36 -11.97
N LEU A 602 -15.15 18.10 -12.33
CA LEU A 602 -13.78 17.58 -12.46
C LEU A 602 -13.37 17.45 -13.93
N VAL A 603 -12.12 17.76 -14.21
CA VAL A 603 -11.47 17.56 -15.51
C VAL A 603 -10.27 16.64 -15.36
N LYS A 604 -10.01 15.80 -16.38
CA LYS A 604 -8.80 14.98 -16.39
C LYS A 604 -7.57 15.87 -16.50
N ASP A 605 -6.54 15.56 -15.72
CA ASP A 605 -5.27 16.28 -15.79
C ASP A 605 -4.60 16.01 -17.14
N ASP A 606 -3.97 17.04 -17.71
CA ASP A 606 -3.07 16.87 -18.84
C ASP A 606 -1.71 16.31 -18.39
N ARG A 607 -0.83 16.01 -19.36
CA ARG A 607 0.48 15.38 -19.06
C ARG A 607 1.37 16.27 -18.20
N GLU A 608 1.33 17.57 -18.40
CA GLU A 608 2.16 18.55 -17.69
C GLU A 608 1.71 18.69 -16.24
N THR A 609 0.41 18.85 -16.02
CA THR A 609 -0.20 18.90 -14.68
C THR A 609 0.10 17.62 -13.89
N ILE A 610 -0.01 16.45 -14.52
CA ILE A 610 0.34 15.18 -13.87
C ILE A 610 1.82 15.18 -13.50
N TRP A 611 2.69 15.59 -14.42
CA TRP A 611 4.13 15.64 -14.18
C TRP A 611 4.48 16.56 -12.99
N GLU A 612 3.90 17.75 -12.92
CA GLU A 612 4.08 18.69 -11.80
C GLU A 612 3.60 18.09 -10.48
N LYS A 613 2.40 17.50 -10.46
CA LYS A 613 1.85 16.85 -9.27
C LYS A 613 2.75 15.71 -8.78
N MET A 614 3.27 14.88 -9.68
CA MET A 614 4.18 13.78 -9.32
C MET A 614 5.50 14.28 -8.72
N HIS A 615 6.05 15.40 -9.20
CA HIS A 615 7.28 16.00 -8.65
C HIS A 615 7.05 16.74 -7.34
N ARG A 616 5.83 17.24 -7.11
CA ARG A 616 5.45 17.91 -5.87
C ARG A 616 5.38 16.96 -4.68
N ILE A 617 4.98 15.69 -4.88
CA ILE A 617 4.81 14.69 -3.80
C ILE A 617 6.04 14.64 -2.87
N PRO A 618 7.27 14.31 -3.34
CA PRO A 618 8.45 14.21 -2.48
C PRO A 618 8.83 15.52 -1.77
N GLN A 619 8.49 16.67 -2.36
CA GLN A 619 8.90 18.00 -1.88
C GLN A 619 7.87 18.66 -0.93
N SER A 620 6.81 17.94 -0.60
CA SER A 620 5.68 18.44 0.17
C SER A 620 5.54 17.74 1.51
N ASN A 621 4.63 18.23 2.35
CA ASN A 621 4.18 17.60 3.59
C ASN A 621 2.77 16.99 3.44
N LEU A 622 2.41 16.55 2.22
CA LEU A 622 1.12 15.92 1.96
C LEU A 622 0.94 14.68 2.86
N SER A 623 -0.22 14.57 3.51
CA SER A 623 -0.57 13.41 4.33
C SER A 623 -1.36 12.35 3.55
N LEU A 624 -2.06 12.77 2.49
CA LEU A 624 -2.81 11.89 1.61
C LEU A 624 -2.52 12.21 0.15
N VAL A 625 -2.17 11.16 -0.62
CA VAL A 625 -2.08 11.22 -2.08
C VAL A 625 -3.04 10.19 -2.66
N VAL A 626 -3.99 10.62 -3.48
CA VAL A 626 -4.89 9.72 -4.21
C VAL A 626 -4.53 9.74 -5.68
N MET A 627 -4.31 8.58 -6.29
CA MET A 627 -3.94 8.49 -7.71
C MET A 627 -4.53 7.27 -8.38
N THR A 628 -4.65 7.30 -9.70
CA THR A 628 -5.13 6.13 -10.43
C THR A 628 -4.11 4.98 -10.40
N GLN A 629 -4.59 3.74 -10.41
CA GLN A 629 -3.75 2.54 -10.51
C GLN A 629 -2.78 2.57 -11.70
N PRO A 630 -3.18 3.04 -12.92
CA PRO A 630 -2.23 3.23 -14.00
C PRO A 630 -1.11 4.23 -13.69
N GLN A 631 -1.38 5.32 -12.97
CA GLN A 631 -0.33 6.28 -12.60
C GLN A 631 0.59 5.75 -11.52
N PHE A 632 0.04 5.05 -10.52
CA PHE A 632 0.84 4.35 -9.53
C PHE A 632 1.82 3.36 -10.18
N GLY A 633 1.37 2.62 -11.20
CA GLY A 633 2.20 1.69 -11.96
C GLY A 633 3.33 2.35 -12.77
N LYS A 634 3.25 3.65 -13.08
CA LYS A 634 4.32 4.35 -13.82
C LYS A 634 5.47 4.81 -12.93
N ILE A 635 5.32 4.78 -11.61
CA ILE A 635 6.35 5.21 -10.68
C ILE A 635 7.50 4.19 -10.72
N PRO A 636 8.74 4.60 -11.08
CA PRO A 636 9.90 3.71 -11.10
C PRO A 636 10.36 3.34 -9.69
N VAL A 637 11.01 2.18 -9.56
CA VAL A 637 11.63 1.72 -8.30
C VAL A 637 13.16 1.71 -8.47
N LYS A 638 13.89 2.10 -7.43
CA LYS A 638 15.37 2.17 -7.51
C LYS A 638 15.96 0.78 -7.78
N GLN A 639 17.05 0.74 -8.54
CA GLN A 639 17.72 -0.51 -8.92
C GLN A 639 18.17 -1.34 -7.70
N ALA A 640 18.59 -0.69 -6.61
CA ALA A 640 18.99 -1.37 -5.38
C ALA A 640 17.82 -2.15 -4.74
N THR A 641 16.64 -1.53 -4.67
CA THR A 641 15.42 -2.15 -4.16
C THR A 641 14.98 -3.32 -5.03
N LYS A 642 15.05 -3.16 -6.36
CA LYS A 642 14.77 -4.25 -7.33
C LYS A 642 15.70 -5.44 -7.13
N GLN A 643 17.01 -5.18 -7.02
CA GLN A 643 18.01 -6.23 -6.82
C GLN A 643 17.79 -6.96 -5.48
N GLN A 644 17.53 -6.21 -4.41
CA GLN A 644 17.27 -6.79 -3.10
C GLN A 644 16.04 -7.69 -3.09
N TYR A 645 14.93 -7.22 -3.65
CA TYR A 645 13.72 -8.03 -3.80
C TYR A 645 13.99 -9.28 -4.65
N ALA A 646 14.74 -9.15 -5.74
CA ALA A 646 15.08 -10.26 -6.61
C ALA A 646 15.94 -11.33 -5.91
N ASP A 647 16.94 -10.91 -5.14
CA ASP A 647 17.82 -11.81 -4.39
C ASP A 647 17.03 -12.56 -3.30
N GLU A 648 16.14 -11.87 -2.58
CA GLU A 648 15.27 -12.47 -1.56
C GLU A 648 14.33 -13.52 -2.15
N MET A 649 13.62 -13.19 -3.24
CA MET A 649 12.68 -14.11 -3.88
C MET A 649 13.38 -15.29 -4.56
N MET A 650 14.55 -15.05 -5.16
CA MET A 650 15.38 -16.11 -5.74
C MET A 650 15.85 -17.10 -4.67
N ALA A 651 16.35 -16.60 -3.53
CA ALA A 651 16.80 -17.46 -2.44
C ALA A 651 15.67 -18.37 -1.94
N LYS A 652 14.45 -17.82 -1.82
CA LYS A 652 13.25 -18.56 -1.40
C LYS A 652 12.84 -19.63 -2.40
N GLU A 653 12.83 -19.31 -3.70
CA GLU A 653 12.51 -20.31 -4.75
C GLU A 653 13.55 -21.44 -4.80
N LEU A 654 14.84 -21.13 -4.59
CA LEU A 654 15.91 -22.15 -4.53
C LEU A 654 15.82 -23.03 -3.28
N LEU A 655 15.50 -22.45 -2.11
CA LEU A 655 15.26 -23.19 -0.87
C LEU A 655 14.07 -24.15 -1.02
N SER A 656 12.98 -23.69 -1.66
CA SER A 656 11.81 -24.52 -1.92
C SER A 656 12.13 -25.76 -2.76
N GLN A 657 12.98 -25.63 -3.78
CA GLN A 657 13.31 -26.71 -4.72
C GLN A 657 14.33 -27.71 -4.17
N SER A 658 14.62 -27.70 -2.86
CA SER A 658 15.71 -28.50 -2.25
C SER A 658 17.09 -28.26 -2.89
N ASP A 659 17.26 -27.11 -3.56
CA ASP A 659 18.45 -26.70 -4.30
C ASP A 659 19.32 -25.72 -3.45
N ALA A 660 19.24 -25.82 -2.12
CA ALA A 660 19.91 -24.94 -1.17
C ALA A 660 21.44 -24.85 -1.40
N LYS A 661 22.04 -25.90 -1.98
CA LYS A 661 23.47 -25.93 -2.34
C LYS A 661 23.86 -24.88 -3.40
N LYS A 662 22.94 -24.48 -4.29
CA LYS A 662 23.19 -23.41 -5.30
C LYS A 662 23.35 -22.02 -4.66
N LEU A 663 22.92 -21.83 -3.42
CA LEU A 663 23.13 -20.60 -2.64
C LEU A 663 24.55 -20.55 -2.02
N MET A 664 25.19 -21.69 -1.76
CA MET A 664 26.47 -21.80 -1.05
C MET A 664 27.67 -22.18 -1.92
N GLU A 665 27.48 -22.57 -3.19
CA GLU A 665 28.59 -22.90 -4.09
C GLU A 665 29.15 -21.67 -4.82
N ASP A 666 30.42 -21.32 -4.53
CA ASP A 666 31.18 -20.27 -5.24
C ASP A 666 31.35 -20.54 -6.75
N LYS A 667 31.17 -21.79 -7.19
CA LYS A 667 31.19 -22.20 -8.61
C LYS A 667 29.91 -22.91 -8.99
N LEU A 668 28.93 -22.12 -9.42
CA LEU A 668 27.74 -22.65 -10.10
C LEU A 668 28.14 -23.36 -11.40
N THR A 669 27.53 -24.50 -11.67
CA THR A 669 27.56 -25.11 -13.01
C THR A 669 26.95 -24.13 -14.03
N TYR A 670 27.28 -24.27 -15.32
CA TYR A 670 26.71 -23.40 -16.37
C TYR A 670 25.18 -23.36 -16.33
N GLU A 671 24.54 -24.51 -16.09
CA GLU A 671 23.08 -24.60 -15.94
C GLU A 671 22.58 -23.91 -14.66
N GLY A 672 23.31 -24.05 -13.54
CA GLY A 672 22.99 -23.35 -12.29
C GLY A 672 23.11 -21.83 -12.41
N ALA A 673 24.15 -21.33 -13.09
CA ALA A 673 24.34 -19.90 -13.34
C ALA A 673 23.24 -19.35 -14.26
N LYS A 674 22.89 -20.08 -15.32
CA LYS A 674 21.79 -19.71 -16.23
C LYS A 674 20.44 -19.67 -15.52
N GLU A 675 20.18 -20.61 -14.62
CA GLU A 675 18.96 -20.62 -13.81
C GLU A 675 18.93 -19.46 -12.83
N LYS A 676 20.05 -19.16 -12.17
CA LYS A 676 20.20 -18.01 -11.28
C LYS A 676 19.94 -16.68 -12.01
N ASP A 677 20.55 -16.51 -13.18
CA ASP A 677 20.35 -15.32 -14.03
C ASP A 677 18.89 -15.18 -14.46
N ARG A 678 18.24 -16.29 -14.82
CA ARG A 678 16.82 -16.32 -15.20
C ARG A 678 15.92 -15.89 -14.04
N LEU A 679 16.15 -16.43 -12.84
CA LEU A 679 15.37 -16.08 -11.64
C LEU A 679 15.62 -14.63 -11.24
N SER A 680 16.87 -14.16 -11.31
CA SER A 680 17.22 -12.76 -11.07
C SER A 680 16.43 -11.85 -12.01
N GLN A 681 16.47 -12.11 -13.32
CA GLN A 681 15.72 -11.32 -14.30
C GLN A 681 14.20 -11.35 -14.06
N LYS A 682 13.65 -12.53 -13.71
CA LYS A 682 12.22 -12.70 -13.41
C LYS A 682 11.77 -11.79 -12.26
N TYR A 683 12.55 -11.68 -11.19
CA TYR A 683 12.19 -10.88 -10.01
C TYR A 683 12.72 -9.44 -10.04
N SER A 684 13.65 -9.13 -10.95
CA SER A 684 14.11 -7.76 -11.23
C SER A 684 13.12 -6.95 -12.07
N ASP A 685 12.18 -7.64 -12.72
CA ASP A 685 11.12 -7.01 -13.51
C ASP A 685 10.17 -6.25 -12.59
N GLU A 686 10.11 -4.94 -12.78
CA GLU A 686 9.19 -4.05 -12.06
C GLU A 686 7.80 -4.00 -12.70
N GLY A 687 7.58 -4.76 -13.76
CA GLY A 687 6.28 -5.12 -14.28
C GLY A 687 5.73 -4.14 -15.32
N THR A 688 5.09 -3.08 -14.86
CA THR A 688 4.50 -2.04 -15.73
C THR A 688 5.55 -1.12 -16.36
N ALA A 689 5.21 -0.52 -17.50
CA ALA A 689 6.02 0.52 -18.12
C ALA A 689 6.18 1.74 -17.19
N LYS A 690 7.43 2.17 -16.96
CA LYS A 690 7.75 3.29 -16.07
C LYS A 690 7.88 4.60 -16.81
N GLN A 691 7.73 5.68 -16.05
CA GLN A 691 8.09 7.02 -16.48
C GLN A 691 9.36 7.42 -15.73
N ASP A 692 10.52 7.28 -16.38
CA ASP A 692 11.84 7.56 -15.78
C ASP A 692 12.00 9.01 -15.32
N ALA A 693 11.19 9.92 -15.88
CA ALA A 693 11.15 11.31 -15.45
C ALA A 693 10.45 11.52 -14.10
N TYR A 694 9.74 10.53 -13.54
CA TYR A 694 9.12 10.66 -12.22
C TYR A 694 10.12 10.39 -11.09
N PRO A 695 9.92 11.00 -9.92
CA PRO A 695 10.64 10.58 -8.71
C PRO A 695 10.44 9.08 -8.46
N TYR A 696 11.44 8.45 -7.84
CA TYR A 696 11.33 7.03 -7.50
C TYR A 696 10.29 6.82 -6.39
N PHE A 697 9.74 5.61 -6.33
CA PHE A 697 8.74 5.23 -5.33
C PHE A 697 9.23 5.47 -3.90
N GLU A 698 10.50 5.21 -3.64
CA GLU A 698 11.18 5.45 -2.37
C GLU A 698 11.22 6.95 -2.00
N ASP A 699 11.39 7.82 -3.00
CA ASP A 699 11.44 9.27 -2.78
C ASP A 699 10.04 9.84 -2.53
N MET A 700 8.98 9.15 -2.97
CA MET A 700 7.59 9.57 -2.71
C MET A 700 7.25 9.56 -1.22
N GLY A 701 8.02 8.88 -0.37
CA GLY A 701 7.87 8.92 1.09
C GLY A 701 6.52 8.39 1.58
N PHE A 702 5.99 7.35 0.94
CA PHE A 702 4.77 6.69 1.39
C PHE A 702 5.07 5.73 2.54
N ASP A 703 4.39 5.88 3.67
CA ASP A 703 4.45 4.93 4.80
C ASP A 703 3.33 3.87 4.71
N SER A 704 2.24 4.22 4.02
CA SER A 704 1.09 3.35 3.83
C SER A 704 0.60 3.43 2.39
N VAL A 705 0.17 2.29 1.86
CA VAL A 705 -0.49 2.21 0.56
C VAL A 705 -1.80 1.46 0.72
N ILE A 706 -2.91 2.14 0.42
CA ILE A 706 -4.25 1.59 0.36
C ILE A 706 -4.60 1.31 -1.10
N VAL A 707 -4.91 0.06 -1.42
CA VAL A 707 -5.23 -0.37 -2.78
C VAL A 707 -6.72 -0.64 -2.87
N ASP A 708 -7.43 0.22 -3.61
CA ASP A 708 -8.84 -0.02 -3.94
C ASP A 708 -8.95 -1.08 -5.03
N GLU A 709 -10.01 -1.88 -4.99
CA GLU A 709 -10.22 -3.06 -5.84
C GLU A 709 -8.98 -3.97 -5.99
N ALA A 710 -8.41 -4.34 -4.83
CA ALA A 710 -7.17 -5.09 -4.74
C ALA A 710 -7.22 -6.46 -5.43
N HIS A 711 -8.41 -7.03 -5.65
CA HIS A 711 -8.60 -8.28 -6.40
C HIS A 711 -8.02 -8.21 -7.83
N ASN A 712 -7.81 -7.00 -8.39
CA ASN A 712 -7.16 -6.81 -9.69
C ASN A 712 -5.66 -7.15 -9.68
N PHE A 713 -5.06 -7.31 -8.51
CA PHE A 713 -3.63 -7.59 -8.31
C PHE A 713 -3.36 -9.02 -7.82
N LYS A 714 -4.35 -9.91 -7.90
CA LYS A 714 -4.28 -11.31 -7.44
C LYS A 714 -3.40 -12.26 -8.28
N ASN A 715 -2.67 -11.74 -9.27
CA ASN A 715 -1.90 -12.53 -10.25
C ASN A 715 -0.42 -12.10 -10.28
N SER A 716 0.24 -12.01 -9.12
CA SER A 716 1.66 -11.61 -9.00
C SER A 716 2.62 -12.78 -9.21
N PHE A 717 2.27 -13.98 -8.72
CA PHE A 717 3.06 -15.19 -8.90
C PHE A 717 2.36 -16.22 -9.78
N SER A 718 3.17 -16.93 -10.56
CA SER A 718 2.75 -18.14 -11.27
C SER A 718 2.91 -19.38 -10.39
N PRO A 719 2.09 -20.42 -10.60
CA PRO A 719 2.39 -21.74 -10.10
C PRO A 719 3.64 -22.30 -10.79
N GLY A 720 4.34 -23.22 -10.13
CA GLY A 720 5.44 -23.97 -10.72
C GLY A 720 4.96 -25.00 -11.75
N LYS A 721 5.91 -25.75 -12.30
CA LYS A 721 5.66 -26.68 -13.44
C LYS A 721 4.70 -27.81 -13.12
N GLU A 722 4.61 -28.23 -11.86
CA GLU A 722 3.69 -29.29 -11.43
C GLU A 722 2.28 -28.73 -11.29
N SER A 723 2.11 -27.70 -10.46
CA SER A 723 0.81 -27.11 -10.19
C SER A 723 0.14 -26.51 -11.43
N SER A 724 0.94 -25.97 -12.36
CA SER A 724 0.42 -25.46 -13.65
C SER A 724 -0.27 -26.51 -14.53
N ARG A 725 -0.10 -27.81 -14.25
CA ARG A 725 -0.73 -28.90 -15.00
C ARG A 725 -2.00 -29.44 -14.33
N ILE A 726 -2.32 -28.97 -13.13
CA ILE A 726 -3.50 -29.39 -12.37
C ILE A 726 -4.75 -28.83 -13.07
N ALA A 727 -5.65 -29.71 -13.48
CA ALA A 727 -6.92 -29.33 -14.07
C ALA A 727 -7.80 -28.58 -13.04
N TYR A 728 -8.62 -27.64 -13.52
CA TYR A 728 -9.51 -26.79 -12.70
C TYR A 728 -8.81 -25.83 -11.74
N LEU A 729 -7.48 -25.81 -11.68
CA LEU A 729 -6.75 -24.71 -11.06
C LEU A 729 -6.59 -23.58 -12.11
N PRO A 730 -7.13 -22.37 -11.87
CA PRO A 730 -6.84 -21.23 -12.74
C PRO A 730 -5.36 -20.84 -12.64
N THR A 731 -4.66 -20.86 -13.77
CA THR A 731 -3.21 -20.54 -13.85
C THR A 731 -2.98 -19.37 -14.81
N PRO A 732 -3.56 -18.18 -14.55
CA PRO A 732 -3.35 -17.02 -15.42
C PRO A 732 -1.87 -16.63 -15.44
N ALA A 733 -1.42 -16.05 -16.56
CA ALA A 733 -0.09 -15.45 -16.63
C ALA A 733 0.03 -14.31 -15.61
N PRO A 734 1.22 -14.11 -14.99
CA PRO A 734 1.43 -13.00 -14.08
C PRO A 734 1.10 -11.67 -14.74
N SER A 735 0.32 -10.85 -14.04
CA SER A 735 -0.03 -9.52 -14.49
C SER A 735 1.11 -8.57 -14.19
N GLN A 736 1.55 -7.82 -15.19
CA GLN A 736 2.56 -6.78 -15.04
C GLN A 736 2.22 -5.78 -13.93
N ARG A 737 0.92 -5.50 -13.76
CA ARG A 737 0.40 -4.63 -12.68
C ARG A 737 0.53 -5.27 -11.30
N ALA A 738 0.32 -6.59 -11.20
CA ALA A 738 0.44 -7.33 -9.95
C ALA A 738 1.90 -7.51 -9.53
N ILE A 739 2.82 -7.70 -10.48
CA ILE A 739 4.27 -7.72 -10.24
C ILE A 739 4.73 -6.37 -9.66
N ASP A 740 4.37 -5.25 -10.31
CA ASP A 740 4.67 -3.90 -9.82
C ASP A 740 4.16 -3.67 -8.39
N MET A 741 2.90 -4.05 -8.14
CA MET A 741 2.28 -3.91 -6.83
C MET A 741 3.01 -4.74 -5.77
N SER A 742 3.33 -6.01 -6.06
CA SER A 742 4.03 -6.90 -5.14
C SER A 742 5.39 -6.35 -4.72
N LEU A 743 6.17 -5.85 -5.69
CA LEU A 743 7.47 -5.22 -5.44
C LEU A 743 7.34 -3.99 -4.52
N LYS A 744 6.41 -3.08 -4.83
CA LYS A 744 6.18 -1.87 -4.03
C LYS A 744 5.66 -2.18 -2.63
N MET A 745 4.75 -3.15 -2.48
CA MET A 745 4.26 -3.58 -1.18
C MET A 745 5.37 -4.23 -0.35
N ALA A 746 6.25 -5.03 -0.97
CA ALA A 746 7.40 -5.59 -0.28
C ALA A 746 8.34 -4.50 0.26
N TYR A 747 8.62 -3.46 -0.52
CA TYR A 747 9.37 -2.29 -0.07
C TYR A 747 8.69 -1.59 1.12
N ILE A 748 7.40 -1.26 1.01
CA ILE A 748 6.66 -0.58 2.09
C ILE A 748 6.72 -1.38 3.39
N ARG A 749 6.49 -2.70 3.33
CA ARG A 749 6.58 -3.56 4.53
C ARG A 749 7.98 -3.54 5.12
N LYS A 750 9.01 -3.61 4.29
CA LYS A 750 10.40 -3.65 4.75
C LYS A 750 10.78 -2.37 5.51
N GLU A 751 10.43 -1.22 4.97
CA GLU A 751 10.74 0.08 5.60
C GLU A 751 9.90 0.35 6.85
N ASN A 752 8.70 -0.23 6.95
CA ASN A 752 7.75 0.06 8.03
C ASN A 752 7.54 -1.13 8.99
N GLY A 753 8.54 -2.00 9.17
CA GLY A 753 8.49 -3.09 10.17
C GLY A 753 7.34 -4.09 9.94
N GLY A 754 7.02 -4.36 8.69
CA GLY A 754 5.92 -5.24 8.26
C GLY A 754 4.57 -4.54 8.05
N ARG A 755 4.48 -3.22 8.29
CA ARG A 755 3.24 -2.42 8.18
C ARG A 755 3.15 -1.68 6.85
N GLY A 756 2.01 -1.07 6.57
CA GLY A 756 1.79 -0.11 5.48
C GLY A 756 0.77 -0.56 4.42
N PRO A 757 0.80 -1.82 3.91
CA PRO A 757 -0.16 -2.27 2.91
C PRO A 757 -1.56 -2.50 3.46
N VAL A 758 -2.58 -1.89 2.82
CA VAL A 758 -3.99 -2.13 3.10
C VAL A 758 -4.72 -2.40 1.80
N LEU A 759 -5.49 -3.49 1.74
CA LEU A 759 -6.22 -3.88 0.54
C LEU A 759 -7.72 -3.68 0.77
N LEU A 760 -8.40 -3.02 -0.17
CA LEU A 760 -9.86 -2.93 -0.17
C LEU A 760 -10.38 -3.87 -1.26
N SER A 761 -11.24 -4.82 -0.88
CA SER A 761 -11.90 -5.69 -1.84
C SER A 761 -13.18 -6.25 -1.23
N ALA A 762 -14.30 -6.17 -1.94
CA ALA A 762 -15.52 -6.86 -1.53
C ALA A 762 -15.39 -8.39 -1.63
N THR A 763 -14.47 -8.86 -2.47
CA THR A 763 -14.20 -10.28 -2.71
C THR A 763 -12.75 -10.61 -2.30
N PRO A 764 -12.46 -10.65 -1.00
CA PRO A 764 -11.09 -10.84 -0.52
C PRO A 764 -10.64 -12.31 -0.68
N VAL A 765 -11.59 -13.26 -0.68
CA VAL A 765 -11.35 -14.69 -0.95
C VAL A 765 -11.75 -14.99 -2.38
N THR A 766 -10.91 -15.77 -3.06
CA THR A 766 -11.17 -16.30 -4.39
C THR A 766 -11.24 -17.81 -4.37
N ASN A 767 -11.81 -18.42 -5.42
CA ASN A 767 -11.97 -19.88 -5.52
C ASN A 767 -10.69 -20.62 -5.94
N SER A 768 -9.51 -20.02 -5.74
CA SER A 768 -8.22 -20.58 -6.17
C SER A 768 -7.16 -20.39 -5.08
N PRO A 769 -6.49 -21.45 -4.60
CA PRO A 769 -5.39 -21.32 -3.63
C PRO A 769 -4.27 -20.42 -4.13
N LEU A 770 -4.00 -20.42 -5.44
CA LEU A 770 -2.99 -19.55 -6.05
C LEU A 770 -3.36 -18.08 -5.90
N GLU A 771 -4.62 -17.74 -6.16
CA GLU A 771 -5.09 -16.35 -6.04
C GLU A 771 -5.14 -15.91 -4.56
N ILE A 772 -5.50 -16.81 -3.63
CA ILE A 772 -5.41 -16.56 -2.18
C ILE A 772 -3.96 -16.27 -1.78
N TYR A 773 -3.01 -17.12 -2.20
CA TYR A 773 -1.58 -16.90 -1.94
C TYR A 773 -1.12 -15.54 -2.46
N ASN A 774 -1.46 -15.22 -3.72
CA ASN A 774 -1.07 -13.95 -4.33
C ASN A 774 -1.66 -12.74 -3.58
N MET A 775 -2.94 -12.77 -3.21
CA MET A 775 -3.57 -11.72 -2.41
C MET A 775 -2.88 -11.56 -1.05
N LEU A 776 -2.63 -12.66 -0.34
CA LEU A 776 -1.96 -12.64 0.95
C LEU A 776 -0.49 -12.18 0.84
N SER A 777 0.22 -12.50 -0.25
CA SER A 777 1.62 -12.09 -0.48
C SER A 777 1.82 -10.58 -0.61
N LEU A 778 0.75 -9.83 -0.90
CA LEU A 778 0.76 -8.36 -0.87
C LEU A 778 0.78 -7.80 0.57
N LEU A 779 0.45 -8.61 1.57
CA LEU A 779 0.37 -8.22 2.99
C LEU A 779 1.38 -8.94 3.88
N ILE A 780 1.57 -10.23 3.63
CA ILE A 780 2.33 -11.14 4.47
C ILE A 780 3.77 -11.19 3.93
N PRO A 781 4.78 -10.87 4.75
CA PRO A 781 6.18 -11.04 4.37
C PRO A 781 6.49 -12.55 4.24
N ALA A 782 7.42 -12.92 3.37
CA ALA A 782 7.60 -14.34 3.07
C ALA A 782 8.08 -15.15 4.28
N GLU A 783 8.81 -14.54 5.21
CA GLU A 783 9.26 -15.14 6.47
C GLU A 783 8.09 -15.61 7.33
N GLU A 784 6.92 -14.97 7.19
CA GLU A 784 5.70 -15.37 7.88
C GLU A 784 5.05 -16.58 7.18
N PHE A 785 5.11 -16.70 5.85
CA PHE A 785 4.73 -17.92 5.12
C PHE A 785 5.64 -19.12 5.42
N GLU A 786 6.94 -18.87 5.61
CA GLU A 786 7.92 -19.92 5.92
C GLU A 786 7.60 -20.66 7.22
N LYS A 787 7.00 -19.98 8.21
CA LYS A 787 6.52 -20.62 9.45
C LYS A 787 5.50 -21.72 9.18
N PHE A 788 4.71 -21.59 8.11
CA PHE A 788 3.73 -22.59 7.66
C PHE A 788 4.34 -23.64 6.73
N GLY A 789 5.66 -23.62 6.52
CA GLY A 789 6.35 -24.45 5.53
C GLY A 789 6.04 -24.05 4.08
N VAL A 790 5.63 -22.80 3.85
CA VAL A 790 5.29 -22.28 2.52
C VAL A 790 6.39 -21.31 2.05
N PHE A 791 7.14 -21.70 1.02
CA PHE A 791 8.17 -20.86 0.41
C PHE A 791 7.75 -20.37 -0.98
N THR A 792 6.87 -21.12 -1.65
CA THR A 792 6.39 -20.86 -3.01
C THR A 792 4.88 -21.05 -3.10
N PRO A 793 4.23 -20.53 -4.17
CA PRO A 793 2.83 -20.83 -4.45
C PRO A 793 2.53 -22.34 -4.53
N ASP A 794 3.49 -23.14 -5.00
CA ASP A 794 3.35 -24.60 -5.08
C ASP A 794 3.30 -25.26 -3.71
N ASP A 795 4.03 -24.75 -2.72
CA ASP A 795 3.92 -25.22 -1.33
C ASP A 795 2.55 -24.88 -0.77
N PHE A 796 2.05 -23.66 -1.04
CA PHE A 796 0.73 -23.24 -0.58
C PHE A 796 -0.38 -24.13 -1.14
N ILE A 797 -0.33 -24.43 -2.45
CA ILE A 797 -1.25 -25.38 -3.10
C ILE A 797 -1.11 -26.78 -2.49
N ARG A 798 0.09 -27.21 -2.11
CA ARG A 798 0.30 -28.52 -1.48
C ARG A 798 -0.27 -28.63 -0.06
N VAL A 799 -0.22 -27.53 0.69
CA VAL A 799 -0.74 -27.49 2.06
C VAL A 799 -2.26 -27.38 2.06
N PHE A 800 -2.83 -26.51 1.22
CA PHE A 800 -4.26 -26.16 1.28
C PHE A 800 -5.10 -26.66 0.11
N GLY A 801 -4.51 -27.06 -1.01
CA GLY A 801 -5.21 -27.59 -2.16
C GLY A 801 -5.39 -29.11 -2.09
N ARG A 802 -6.61 -29.57 -2.36
CA ARG A 802 -6.93 -30.99 -2.51
C ARG A 802 -6.89 -31.34 -3.99
N VAL A 803 -5.88 -32.13 -4.35
CA VAL A 803 -5.64 -32.57 -5.73
C VAL A 803 -5.94 -34.06 -5.85
N GLU A 804 -6.81 -34.42 -6.78
CA GLU A 804 -7.17 -35.82 -7.04
C GLU A 804 -7.05 -36.15 -8.52
N SER A 805 -6.65 -37.37 -8.81
CA SER A 805 -6.69 -37.90 -10.19
C SER A 805 -8.14 -38.24 -10.55
N ILE A 806 -8.70 -37.48 -11.49
CA ILE A 806 -10.06 -37.69 -11.99
C ILE A 806 -10.03 -38.14 -13.44
N GLU A 807 -11.07 -38.85 -13.84
CA GLU A 807 -11.37 -39.08 -15.24
C GLU A 807 -11.98 -37.82 -15.84
N LYS A 808 -11.25 -37.19 -16.76
CA LYS A 808 -11.74 -36.04 -17.50
C LYS A 808 -11.93 -36.44 -18.96
N MET A 809 -13.12 -36.17 -19.48
CA MET A 809 -13.36 -36.25 -20.91
C MET A 809 -12.51 -35.18 -21.59
N LYS A 810 -11.56 -35.60 -22.42
CA LYS A 810 -10.80 -34.69 -23.27
C LYS A 810 -11.74 -34.08 -24.29
N VAL A 811 -11.36 -32.93 -24.84
CA VAL A 811 -12.10 -32.29 -25.94
C VAL A 811 -12.20 -33.22 -27.17
N SER A 812 -11.32 -34.21 -27.30
CA SER A 812 -11.38 -35.29 -28.30
C SER A 812 -12.50 -36.32 -28.10
N GLY A 813 -13.14 -36.36 -26.91
CA GLY A 813 -14.13 -37.38 -26.53
C GLY A 813 -13.54 -38.60 -25.80
N ASP A 814 -12.22 -38.76 -25.78
CA ASP A 814 -11.56 -39.81 -25.01
C ASP A 814 -11.54 -39.48 -23.52
N VAL A 815 -11.77 -40.49 -22.68
CA VAL A 815 -11.59 -40.37 -21.24
C VAL A 815 -10.11 -40.52 -20.90
N GLY A 816 -9.52 -39.52 -20.25
CA GLY A 816 -8.16 -39.59 -19.73
C GLY A 816 -8.09 -39.17 -18.28
N THR A 817 -7.21 -39.81 -17.52
CA THR A 817 -6.96 -39.44 -16.14
C THR A 817 -6.08 -38.20 -16.07
N VAL A 818 -6.53 -37.17 -15.35
CA VAL A 818 -5.77 -35.95 -15.09
C VAL A 818 -5.83 -35.61 -13.61
N ASP A 819 -4.77 -35.02 -13.08
CA ASP A 819 -4.80 -34.49 -11.73
C ASP A 819 -5.61 -33.19 -11.74
N ALA A 820 -6.59 -33.07 -10.86
CA ALA A 820 -7.51 -31.96 -10.80
C ALA A 820 -7.63 -31.41 -9.39
N MET A 821 -7.76 -30.10 -9.30
CA MET A 821 -8.08 -29.39 -8.07
C MET A 821 -9.57 -29.61 -7.77
N VAL A 822 -9.88 -30.42 -6.75
CA VAL A 822 -11.26 -30.81 -6.40
C VAL A 822 -11.80 -30.06 -5.18
N GLY A 823 -10.95 -29.38 -4.43
CA GLY A 823 -11.36 -28.61 -3.26
C GLY A 823 -10.18 -28.18 -2.41
N PHE A 824 -10.46 -27.78 -1.18
CA PHE A 824 -9.45 -27.40 -0.19
C PHE A 824 -9.30 -28.48 0.89
N GLN A 825 -8.11 -28.53 1.50
CA GLN A 825 -7.79 -29.32 2.68
C GLN A 825 -7.17 -28.42 3.75
N ASN A 826 -7.05 -28.89 4.99
CA ASN A 826 -6.49 -28.08 6.10
C ASN A 826 -7.22 -26.73 6.26
N LEU A 827 -8.56 -26.76 6.14
CA LEU A 827 -9.42 -25.57 6.05
C LEU A 827 -9.35 -24.68 7.28
N ASP A 828 -9.22 -25.25 8.48
CA ASP A 828 -9.10 -24.46 9.70
C ASP A 828 -7.84 -23.60 9.69
N GLY A 829 -6.70 -24.17 9.31
CA GLY A 829 -5.45 -23.43 9.15
C GLY A 829 -5.55 -22.34 8.10
N LEU A 830 -6.19 -22.63 6.96
CA LEU A 830 -6.41 -21.62 5.92
C LEU A 830 -7.31 -20.48 6.41
N ARG A 831 -8.40 -20.82 7.12
CA ARG A 831 -9.32 -19.84 7.72
C ARG A 831 -8.62 -18.99 8.77
N SER A 832 -7.83 -19.59 9.66
CA SER A 832 -7.05 -18.88 10.67
C SER A 832 -6.08 -17.88 10.03
N LEU A 833 -5.34 -18.31 8.99
CA LEU A 833 -4.47 -17.43 8.21
C LEU A 833 -5.26 -16.28 7.58
N PHE A 834 -6.40 -16.59 6.94
CA PHE A 834 -7.20 -15.57 6.25
C PHE A 834 -7.84 -14.58 7.22
N HIS A 835 -8.41 -15.06 8.33
CA HIS A 835 -9.02 -14.25 9.38
C HIS A 835 -7.99 -13.39 10.10
N LYS A 836 -6.72 -13.79 10.21
CA LYS A 836 -5.66 -12.95 10.79
C LYS A 836 -5.50 -11.64 10.03
N TYR A 837 -5.51 -11.67 8.70
CA TYR A 837 -5.26 -10.48 7.87
C TYR A 837 -6.49 -9.85 7.23
N SER A 838 -7.68 -10.45 7.36
CA SER A 838 -8.88 -9.95 6.68
C SER A 838 -10.00 -9.63 7.67
N ILE A 839 -10.66 -8.50 7.43
CA ILE A 839 -11.86 -8.07 8.15
C ILE A 839 -13.04 -8.18 7.20
N ILE A 840 -13.79 -9.25 7.31
CA ILE A 840 -14.94 -9.53 6.45
C ILE A 840 -16.21 -9.12 7.19
N LYS A 841 -17.07 -8.35 6.53
CA LYS A 841 -18.42 -8.02 7.01
C LYS A 841 -19.37 -8.04 5.83
N ASN A 842 -20.46 -8.76 5.95
CA ASN A 842 -21.55 -8.74 4.99
C ASN A 842 -22.70 -7.84 5.48
N ALA A 843 -23.72 -7.65 4.64
CA ALA A 843 -24.89 -6.84 5.00
C ALA A 843 -25.68 -7.39 6.21
N GLU A 844 -25.72 -8.72 6.38
CA GLU A 844 -26.40 -9.40 7.49
C GLU A 844 -25.70 -9.14 8.83
N ASP A 845 -24.36 -9.17 8.85
CA ASP A 845 -23.50 -8.94 10.01
C ASP A 845 -23.74 -7.56 10.61
N VAL A 846 -24.00 -6.57 9.75
CA VAL A 846 -24.25 -5.18 10.13
C VAL A 846 -25.73 -4.84 10.24
N LYS A 847 -26.63 -5.83 10.04
CA LYS A 847 -28.09 -5.70 10.14
C LYS A 847 -28.65 -4.57 9.28
N LEU A 848 -28.13 -4.43 8.06
CA LEU A 848 -28.67 -3.47 7.10
C LEU A 848 -30.03 -3.95 6.58
N PRO A 849 -31.07 -3.11 6.59
CA PRO A 849 -32.36 -3.46 6.01
C PRO A 849 -32.25 -3.44 4.48
N LEU A 850 -31.94 -4.60 3.88
CA LEU A 850 -32.00 -4.80 2.44
C LEU A 850 -33.41 -5.25 2.04
N PRO A 851 -33.94 -4.80 0.88
CA PRO A 851 -35.17 -5.37 0.34
C PRO A 851 -34.94 -6.82 -0.09
N ASP A 852 -35.93 -7.69 0.14
CA ASP A 852 -35.88 -9.07 -0.34
C ASP A 852 -35.86 -9.09 -1.88
N ALA A 853 -34.97 -9.89 -2.46
CA ALA A 853 -34.87 -10.11 -3.89
C ALA A 853 -35.06 -11.60 -4.19
N ASP A 854 -36.11 -11.92 -4.97
CA ASP A 854 -36.36 -13.28 -5.42
C ASP A 854 -35.51 -13.59 -6.67
N GLU A 855 -34.48 -14.42 -6.53
CA GLU A 855 -33.68 -14.89 -7.66
C GLU A 855 -34.40 -16.07 -8.35
N VAL A 856 -34.87 -15.85 -9.59
CA VAL A 856 -35.55 -16.87 -10.40
C VAL A 856 -34.62 -17.37 -11.48
N ASN A 857 -34.22 -18.64 -11.37
CA ASN A 857 -33.47 -19.33 -12.42
C ASN A 857 -34.43 -19.84 -13.50
N ALA A 858 -34.28 -19.37 -14.73
CA ALA A 858 -35.02 -19.85 -15.90
C ALA A 858 -34.08 -20.58 -16.87
N THR A 859 -34.44 -21.80 -17.25
CA THR A 859 -33.73 -22.53 -18.30
C THR A 859 -34.36 -22.20 -19.65
N VAL A 860 -33.53 -21.83 -20.62
CA VAL A 860 -33.95 -21.52 -22.00
C VAL A 860 -33.35 -22.58 -22.93
N GLU A 861 -34.19 -23.20 -23.77
CA GLU A 861 -33.72 -24.11 -24.80
C GLU A 861 -33.15 -23.34 -26.00
N LEU A 862 -32.07 -23.85 -26.59
CA LEU A 862 -31.51 -23.30 -27.82
C LEU A 862 -32.50 -23.48 -28.97
N SER A 863 -32.64 -22.45 -29.81
CA SER A 863 -33.40 -22.57 -31.07
C SER A 863 -32.75 -23.60 -32.01
N GLU A 864 -33.50 -24.11 -32.98
CA GLU A 864 -32.97 -25.05 -33.98
C GLU A 864 -31.71 -24.49 -34.69
N GLU A 865 -31.74 -23.22 -35.07
CA GLU A 865 -30.60 -22.53 -35.68
C GLU A 865 -29.39 -22.42 -34.75
N GLN A 866 -29.61 -22.06 -33.47
CA GLN A 866 -28.54 -22.04 -32.47
C GLN A 866 -27.94 -23.44 -32.26
N GLN A 867 -28.77 -24.49 -32.23
CA GLN A 867 -28.30 -25.87 -32.08
C GLN A 867 -27.42 -26.31 -33.25
N ASP A 868 -27.83 -26.02 -34.49
CA ASP A 868 -27.09 -26.37 -35.70
C ASP A 868 -25.70 -25.69 -35.72
N ILE A 869 -25.66 -24.38 -35.47
CA ILE A 869 -24.41 -23.61 -35.39
C ILE A 869 -23.53 -24.15 -34.26
N TYR A 870 -24.11 -24.40 -33.08
CA TYR A 870 -23.38 -24.91 -31.93
C TYR A 870 -22.76 -26.29 -32.22
N GLN A 871 -23.45 -27.14 -32.98
CA GLN A 871 -22.95 -28.46 -33.37
C GLN A 871 -21.77 -28.37 -34.36
N ILE A 872 -21.81 -27.42 -35.30
CA ILE A 872 -20.67 -27.11 -36.18
C ILE A 872 -19.47 -26.65 -35.37
N LEU A 873 -19.65 -25.66 -34.48
CA LEU A 873 -18.58 -25.14 -33.62
C LEU A 873 -17.99 -26.22 -32.71
N ARG A 874 -18.82 -27.16 -32.24
CA ARG A 874 -18.36 -28.31 -31.46
C ARG A 874 -17.44 -29.24 -32.25
N GLU A 875 -17.73 -29.49 -33.53
CA GLU A 875 -16.84 -30.26 -34.40
C GLU A 875 -15.54 -29.51 -34.72
N GLU A 876 -15.60 -28.18 -34.93
CA GLU A 876 -14.39 -27.36 -35.07
C GLU A 876 -13.52 -27.43 -33.80
N ALA A 877 -14.14 -27.35 -32.61
CA ALA A 877 -13.43 -27.46 -31.34
C ALA A 877 -12.72 -28.82 -31.18
N LYS A 878 -13.34 -29.91 -31.66
CA LYS A 878 -12.71 -31.23 -31.70
C LYS A 878 -11.47 -31.23 -32.57
N GLN A 879 -11.53 -30.67 -33.78
CA GLN A 879 -10.38 -30.57 -34.69
C GLN A 879 -9.24 -29.72 -34.08
N ALA A 880 -9.58 -28.58 -33.47
CA ALA A 880 -8.63 -27.70 -32.79
C ALA A 880 -7.95 -28.37 -31.57
N SER A 881 -8.61 -29.36 -30.97
CA SER A 881 -8.08 -30.15 -29.86
C SER A 881 -7.37 -31.44 -30.27
N SER A 882 -7.27 -31.70 -31.57
CA SER A 882 -6.71 -32.96 -32.09
C SER A 882 -5.25 -33.15 -31.65
N PRO A 883 -4.86 -34.38 -31.24
CA PRO A 883 -3.48 -34.70 -30.92
C PRO A 883 -2.56 -34.73 -32.16
N ASP A 884 -3.12 -34.74 -33.38
CA ASP A 884 -2.35 -34.63 -34.63
C ASP A 884 -2.00 -33.16 -34.93
N PRO A 885 -0.69 -32.79 -34.93
CA PRO A 885 -0.26 -31.42 -35.19
C PRO A 885 -0.75 -30.87 -36.54
N LYS A 886 -0.89 -31.73 -37.57
CA LYS A 886 -1.29 -31.29 -38.91
C LYS A 886 -2.76 -30.88 -38.97
N ILE A 887 -3.61 -31.55 -38.20
CA ILE A 887 -5.04 -31.21 -38.08
C ILE A 887 -5.20 -29.96 -37.20
N ARG A 888 -4.38 -29.85 -36.15
CA ARG A 888 -4.42 -28.72 -35.23
C ARG A 888 -3.91 -27.41 -35.87
N GLU A 889 -2.87 -27.48 -36.71
CA GLU A 889 -2.30 -26.30 -37.38
C GLU A 889 -3.26 -25.67 -38.42
N THR A 890 -4.20 -26.45 -38.96
CA THR A 890 -5.21 -25.95 -39.91
C THR A 890 -6.49 -25.48 -39.22
N ALA A 891 -6.67 -25.79 -37.94
CA ALA A 891 -7.85 -25.41 -37.16
C ALA A 891 -7.71 -24.01 -36.57
N ARG A 892 -8.86 -23.34 -36.37
CA ARG A 892 -8.90 -22.07 -35.63
C ARG A 892 -8.47 -22.29 -34.16
N PRO A 893 -7.92 -21.27 -33.48
CA PRO A 893 -7.58 -21.38 -32.07
C PRO A 893 -8.80 -21.78 -31.22
N LEU A 894 -8.65 -22.78 -30.34
CA LEU A 894 -9.74 -23.35 -29.55
C LEU A 894 -10.54 -22.30 -28.75
N PHE A 895 -9.88 -21.31 -28.16
CA PHE A 895 -10.56 -20.24 -27.41
C PHE A 895 -11.45 -19.35 -28.28
N SER A 896 -11.10 -19.15 -29.56
CA SER A 896 -11.94 -18.40 -30.50
C SER A 896 -13.25 -19.14 -30.76
N ILE A 897 -13.17 -20.46 -30.94
CA ILE A 897 -14.33 -21.34 -31.17
C ILE A 897 -15.24 -21.36 -29.93
N ILE A 898 -14.67 -21.54 -28.73
CA ILE A 898 -15.44 -21.52 -27.46
C ILE A 898 -16.18 -20.18 -27.30
N ARG A 899 -15.53 -19.07 -27.63
CA ARG A 899 -16.16 -17.74 -27.55
C ARG A 899 -17.32 -17.59 -28.53
N ASP A 900 -17.21 -18.17 -29.72
CA ASP A 900 -18.31 -18.17 -30.69
C ASP A 900 -19.45 -19.12 -30.25
N MET A 901 -19.13 -20.22 -29.54
CA MET A 901 -20.14 -21.07 -28.91
C MET A 901 -20.93 -20.30 -27.85
N ASP A 902 -20.24 -19.55 -26.97
CA ASP A 902 -20.87 -18.71 -25.94
C ASP A 902 -21.76 -17.63 -26.57
N ARG A 903 -21.27 -16.96 -27.63
CA ARG A 903 -22.05 -15.98 -28.40
C ARG A 903 -23.32 -16.62 -28.96
N THR A 904 -23.19 -17.76 -29.62
CA THR A 904 -24.33 -18.50 -30.21
C THR A 904 -25.39 -18.82 -29.16
N THR A 905 -24.98 -19.27 -27.97
CA THR A 905 -25.92 -19.58 -26.87
C THR A 905 -26.56 -18.36 -26.22
N THR A 906 -25.91 -17.19 -26.33
CA THR A 906 -26.41 -15.93 -25.77
C THR A 906 -27.36 -15.24 -26.74
N ASP A 907 -26.91 -15.01 -27.97
CA ASP A 907 -27.64 -14.30 -29.02
C ASP A 907 -26.99 -14.55 -30.41
N LEU A 908 -27.80 -14.86 -31.43
CA LEU A 908 -27.32 -15.10 -32.79
C LEU A 908 -26.70 -13.85 -33.43
N ASP A 909 -27.17 -12.65 -33.10
CA ASP A 909 -26.58 -11.39 -33.57
C ASP A 909 -25.14 -11.23 -33.08
N MET A 910 -24.84 -11.67 -31.85
CA MET A 910 -23.47 -11.64 -31.34
C MET A 910 -22.55 -12.59 -32.10
N TYR A 911 -23.06 -13.75 -32.53
CA TYR A 911 -22.32 -14.70 -33.36
C TYR A 911 -22.09 -14.14 -34.76
N HIS A 912 -23.13 -13.59 -35.40
CA HIS A 912 -23.05 -12.98 -36.73
C HIS A 912 -22.36 -11.62 -36.74
N LYS A 913 -22.11 -11.03 -35.56
CA LYS A 913 -21.61 -9.66 -35.36
C LYS A 913 -22.51 -8.63 -36.04
N GLN A 914 -23.82 -8.84 -35.93
CA GLN A 914 -24.87 -7.98 -36.46
C GLN A 914 -25.68 -7.37 -35.31
N ILE A 915 -26.58 -6.44 -35.61
CA ILE A 915 -27.57 -5.92 -34.65
C ILE A 915 -28.90 -5.90 -35.39
N THR A 916 -29.85 -6.69 -34.91
CA THR A 916 -31.19 -6.77 -35.45
C THR A 916 -32.10 -5.83 -34.67
N PHE A 917 -32.71 -4.87 -35.37
CA PHE A 917 -33.69 -3.96 -34.78
C PHE A 917 -35.10 -4.42 -35.15
N VAL A 918 -35.92 -4.71 -34.13
CA VAL A 918 -37.32 -5.08 -34.32
C VAL A 918 -38.20 -3.86 -34.11
N PHE A 919 -38.88 -3.41 -35.16
CA PHE A 919 -39.81 -2.30 -35.12
C PHE A 919 -41.26 -2.79 -35.18
N THR A 920 -42.18 -2.06 -34.53
CA THR A 920 -43.61 -2.32 -34.69
C THR A 920 -44.06 -1.89 -36.09
N ASP A 921 -45.12 -2.53 -36.60
CA ASP A 921 -45.61 -2.34 -37.97
C ASP A 921 -45.99 -0.87 -38.28
N ALA A 922 -46.32 -0.09 -37.24
CA ALA A 922 -46.61 1.35 -37.32
C ALA A 922 -45.42 2.20 -37.82
N HIS A 923 -44.18 1.71 -37.71
CA HIS A 923 -42.98 2.44 -38.12
C HIS A 923 -42.44 2.05 -39.51
N LYS A 924 -43.13 1.15 -40.21
CA LYS A 924 -42.67 0.59 -41.50
C LYS A 924 -42.34 1.66 -42.54
N ASP A 925 -43.28 2.57 -42.82
CA ASP A 925 -43.08 3.63 -43.82
C ASP A 925 -41.95 4.61 -43.46
N ALA A 926 -41.71 4.82 -42.16
CA ALA A 926 -40.61 5.66 -41.68
C ALA A 926 -39.26 4.93 -41.78
N LEU A 927 -39.25 3.63 -41.50
CA LEU A 927 -38.08 2.78 -41.63
C LEU A 927 -37.66 2.62 -43.10
N ASP A 928 -38.60 2.40 -44.01
CA ASP A 928 -38.33 2.30 -45.45
C ASP A 928 -37.68 3.59 -45.99
N LYS A 929 -38.14 4.75 -45.53
CA LYS A 929 -37.53 6.04 -45.85
C LYS A 929 -36.13 6.19 -45.26
N ALA A 930 -35.93 5.78 -44.01
CA ALA A 930 -34.63 5.83 -43.35
C ALA A 930 -33.61 4.89 -44.02
N MET A 931 -34.01 3.65 -44.34
CA MET A 931 -33.17 2.68 -45.06
C MET A 931 -32.80 3.18 -46.44
N ALA A 932 -33.72 3.81 -47.17
CA ALA A 932 -33.44 4.43 -48.47
C ALA A 932 -32.42 5.58 -48.39
N MET A 933 -32.24 6.19 -47.22
CA MET A 933 -31.25 7.24 -46.97
C MET A 933 -29.92 6.71 -46.42
N MET A 934 -29.87 5.45 -45.97
CA MET A 934 -28.63 4.87 -45.46
C MET A 934 -27.71 4.46 -46.60
N PRO A 935 -26.39 4.70 -46.48
CA PRO A 935 -25.43 4.20 -47.45
C PRO A 935 -25.39 2.68 -47.39
N THR A 936 -25.38 2.00 -48.54
CA THR A 936 -25.31 0.53 -48.61
C THR A 936 -24.02 -0.06 -48.02
N THR A 937 -22.99 0.77 -47.88
CA THR A 937 -21.73 0.41 -47.20
C THR A 937 -21.18 1.60 -46.41
N VAL A 938 -20.61 1.30 -45.24
CA VAL A 938 -19.86 2.27 -44.43
C VAL A 938 -18.44 1.76 -44.25
N GLN A 939 -17.46 2.64 -44.50
CA GLN A 939 -16.07 2.33 -44.20
C GLN A 939 -15.80 2.55 -42.71
N ARG A 940 -15.53 1.47 -42.01
CA ARG A 940 -15.11 1.51 -40.61
C ARG A 940 -13.64 1.10 -40.51
N LYS A 941 -12.86 1.89 -39.77
CA LYS A 941 -11.53 1.49 -39.31
C LYS A 941 -11.74 0.73 -38.01
N GLU A 942 -11.67 -0.59 -38.06
CA GLU A 942 -11.81 -1.44 -36.89
C GLU A 942 -10.45 -1.95 -36.44
N TYR A 943 -10.25 -2.01 -35.13
CA TYR A 943 -9.07 -2.63 -34.54
C TYR A 943 -9.39 -4.10 -34.33
N ASP A 944 -8.76 -4.96 -35.12
CA ASP A 944 -8.86 -6.39 -34.95
C ASP A 944 -7.93 -6.79 -33.80
N SER A 945 -8.51 -7.17 -32.66
CA SER A 945 -7.77 -7.55 -31.46
C SER A 945 -6.98 -8.86 -31.63
N ASP A 946 -7.39 -9.71 -32.57
CA ASP A 946 -6.76 -11.01 -32.80
C ASP A 946 -5.57 -10.87 -33.77
N LEU A 947 -5.55 -9.83 -34.60
CA LEU A 947 -4.48 -9.49 -35.54
C LEU A 947 -3.63 -8.28 -35.15
N GLU A 948 -3.98 -7.61 -34.04
CA GLU A 948 -3.38 -6.35 -33.54
C GLU A 948 -3.22 -5.25 -34.59
N LYS A 949 -4.10 -5.17 -35.59
CA LYS A 949 -4.02 -4.21 -36.69
C LYS A 949 -5.33 -3.48 -36.91
N ARG A 950 -5.23 -2.23 -37.38
CA ARG A 950 -6.38 -1.47 -37.88
C ARG A 950 -6.64 -1.85 -39.32
N CYS A 951 -7.74 -2.55 -39.56
CA CYS A 951 -8.19 -2.92 -40.90
C CYS A 951 -9.32 -1.99 -41.33
N SER A 952 -9.31 -1.63 -42.61
CA SER A 952 -10.41 -0.90 -43.25
C SER A 952 -11.39 -1.93 -43.78
N CYS A 953 -12.56 -2.04 -43.17
CA CYS A 953 -13.59 -2.97 -43.63
C CYS A 953 -14.78 -2.18 -44.20
N ASN A 954 -15.27 -2.62 -45.36
CA ASN A 954 -16.55 -2.16 -45.88
C ASN A 954 -17.63 -2.97 -45.18
N CYS A 955 -18.30 -2.38 -44.18
CA CYS A 955 -19.46 -2.99 -43.55
C CYS A 955 -20.68 -2.68 -44.42
N SER A 956 -21.43 -3.70 -44.84
CA SER A 956 -22.78 -3.50 -45.38
C SER A 956 -23.68 -3.02 -44.25
N VAL A 957 -24.45 -1.95 -44.50
CA VAL A 957 -25.45 -1.42 -43.55
C VAL A 957 -26.73 -2.21 -43.64
#